data_AF-A0A350YJT6-F1
#
_entry.id   AF-A0A350YJT6-F1
#
_cell.length_a   1.000
_cell.length_b   1.000
_cell.length_c   1.000
_cell.angle_alpha   90.00
_cell.angle_beta   90.00
_cell.angle_gamma   90.00
#
_symmetry.space_group_name_H-M   'P 1'
#
loop_
_entity.id
_entity.type
_entity.pdbx_description
1 polymer ?
#
loop_
_entity_poly.entity_id
_entity_poly.type
_entity_poly.pdbx_seq_one_letter_code
_entity_poly.pdbx_strand_id
1 'polypeptide(L)'
;MLDQATAQVIPFELRPTTPEKELQSLGTKINCSESVDEYLSKADWRINANANVGYSHAGLVNNLAGKVIANFWLDQVYTQEEGRAHREGDYHIHDLDSLAGYCAGWSLRQLLSEGFNGVLGRVSSRPPRHFREALGQMANFLGILQSEWAGAQAFSSFDTYLAPYVFRDQLDDAEIRKAIRQFVYNLNVPARWGQSPFTNVTLDITVPDDLKLQMPMARGEHLYAGLKQDEADKLLALAKYRRPELKSLSEMTYADFVPEMERIVLAYYDVMTDGDSTGQPFTFPIPTVNITEDFDWNNNIADAIFENAAKVGSSYFQNFIGSQYKRDENGKIVENPEAYKPNAVRSMCCRLQLDLRELQKRGNGLFGSAEMTGSIGVVTLNMARLGYKYKGDETGLIAEIERLMDMAKSTLEKKRVFVNEMFERGLYPYTRRYLSSFRNHFSTIGVNGMNEMIENFTDGKHNMTDQEGIALTLRLLDHIRARLRTYQEESGNLYNLEASPAEGATYRFAKEDLKRFPGIKQSGDGPNIYYTNSSQLPASHTDDPFEELDLQNKLQCKYTGGTVLHMYMNEKLETADSCRQFVRSVLTNYQLPYITITPVFSVCDEHGYLKGEQPNCPHCNEPTQVWTRVMGYFRPVDSFNIGKKGEHRERVHFTEEAIRKHKLC
;
A
#
# COMPACT_ATOMS: atom_id res chain seq x y z
N MET A 1 47.11 -4.64 -16.73
CA MET A 1 47.37 -3.78 -15.56
C MET A 1 46.01 -3.47 -14.97
N LEU A 2 45.69 -4.14 -13.86
CA LEU A 2 44.42 -4.08 -13.16
C LEU A 2 44.47 -2.92 -12.17
N ASP A 3 43.56 -1.96 -12.31
CA ASP A 3 43.41 -0.88 -11.36
C ASP A 3 42.47 -1.34 -10.24
N GLN A 4 43.04 -1.55 -9.06
CA GLN A 4 42.33 -1.92 -7.84
C GLN A 4 41.70 -0.66 -7.25
N ALA A 5 40.40 -0.47 -7.47
CA ALA A 5 39.62 0.48 -6.68
C ALA A 5 39.42 -0.08 -5.27
N THR A 6 40.44 0.06 -4.42
CA THR A 6 40.32 -0.13 -2.98
C THR A 6 39.30 0.87 -2.44
N ALA A 7 38.19 0.36 -1.89
CA ALA A 7 37.27 1.15 -1.09
C ALA A 7 38.05 1.76 0.08
N GLN A 8 38.33 3.07 0.02
CA GLN A 8 38.91 3.79 1.14
C GLN A 8 37.90 3.77 2.28
N VAL A 9 38.25 3.05 3.34
CA VAL A 9 37.60 3.12 4.65
C VAL A 9 37.79 4.55 5.15
N ILE A 10 36.73 5.35 5.12
CA ILE A 10 36.70 6.65 5.79
C ILE A 10 36.75 6.35 7.30
N PRO A 11 37.75 6.84 8.04
CA PRO A 11 37.81 6.67 9.50
C PRO A 11 36.55 7.24 10.14
N PHE A 12 36.03 6.55 11.16
CA PHE A 12 35.00 7.11 12.05
C PHE A 12 35.65 8.22 12.88
N GLU A 13 35.85 9.39 12.29
CA GLU A 13 36.14 10.60 13.06
C GLU A 13 34.93 10.86 13.95
N LEU A 14 35.18 11.00 15.26
CA LEU A 14 34.24 11.54 16.23
C LEU A 14 33.71 12.87 15.69
N ARG A 15 32.56 12.82 15.01
CA ARG A 15 31.85 14.00 14.53
C ARG A 15 31.61 14.94 15.73
N PRO A 16 31.66 16.26 15.53
CA PRO A 16 31.61 17.23 16.62
C PRO A 16 30.40 16.94 17.49
N THR A 17 30.63 16.92 18.81
CA THR A 17 29.58 16.90 19.82
C THR A 17 28.51 17.90 19.39
N THR A 18 27.30 17.41 19.18
CA THR A 18 26.12 18.25 18.99
C THR A 18 26.18 19.35 20.05
N PRO A 19 26.00 20.64 19.73
CA PRO A 19 25.83 21.66 20.75
C PRO A 19 24.81 21.11 21.74
N GLU A 20 25.08 21.16 23.05
CA GLU A 20 24.09 20.84 24.07
C GLU A 20 22.84 21.67 23.76
N LYS A 21 21.87 21.07 23.06
CA LYS A 21 20.53 21.60 23.01
C LYS A 21 20.07 21.47 24.45
N GLU A 22 19.93 22.60 25.15
CA GLU A 22 19.15 22.63 26.38
C GLU A 22 17.82 21.95 26.05
N LEU A 23 17.65 20.73 26.57
CA LEU A 23 16.38 20.01 26.52
C LEU A 23 15.39 20.94 27.23
N GLN A 24 14.50 21.56 26.46
CA GLN A 24 13.46 22.39 27.04
C GLN A 24 12.71 21.55 28.08
N SER A 25 12.71 22.01 29.33
CA SER A 25 12.20 21.30 30.50
C SER A 25 10.67 21.10 30.52
N LEU A 26 10.00 21.32 29.37
CA LEU A 26 8.55 21.33 29.16
C LEU A 26 8.05 20.13 28.33
N GLY A 27 8.75 19.00 28.35
CA GLY A 27 8.30 17.78 27.67
C GLY A 27 7.06 17.13 28.31
N THR A 28 6.24 16.47 27.49
CA THR A 28 5.09 15.70 27.94
C THR A 28 5.53 14.61 28.93
N LYS A 29 4.91 14.57 30.12
CA LYS A 29 5.17 13.54 31.13
C LYS A 29 4.38 12.27 30.80
N ILE A 30 5.06 11.12 30.76
CA ILE A 30 4.45 9.80 30.56
C ILE A 30 4.57 9.01 31.87
N ASN A 31 3.44 8.51 32.38
CA ASN A 31 3.42 7.63 33.54
C ASN A 31 3.60 6.18 33.07
N CYS A 32 4.71 5.56 33.47
CA CYS A 32 5.04 4.19 33.09
C CYS A 32 4.03 3.17 33.62
N SER A 33 3.61 3.29 34.89
CA SER A 33 2.69 2.34 35.52
C SER A 33 1.31 2.39 34.86
N GLU A 34 0.80 3.59 34.63
CA GLU A 34 -0.47 3.80 33.93
C GLU A 34 -0.42 3.29 32.49
N SER A 35 0.66 3.58 31.75
CA SER A 35 0.77 3.13 30.35
C SER A 35 0.86 1.62 30.22
N VAL A 36 1.49 0.94 31.18
CA VAL A 36 1.52 -0.53 31.22
C VAL A 36 0.14 -1.08 31.58
N ASP A 37 -0.50 -0.54 32.61
CA ASP A 37 -1.81 -1.02 33.09
C ASP A 37 -2.92 -0.79 32.04
N GLU A 38 -2.92 0.34 31.34
CA GLU A 38 -3.82 0.63 30.21
C GLU A 38 -3.73 -0.44 29.12
N TYR A 39 -2.52 -0.88 28.79
CA TYR A 39 -2.32 -1.93 27.79
C TYR A 39 -2.79 -3.28 28.32
N LEU A 40 -2.37 -3.66 29.53
CA LEU A 40 -2.71 -4.95 30.14
C LEU A 40 -4.23 -5.13 30.34
N SER A 41 -4.93 -4.06 30.70
CA SER A 41 -6.39 -4.01 30.87
C SER A 41 -7.17 -3.86 29.56
N LYS A 42 -6.48 -3.64 28.44
CA LYS A 42 -7.07 -3.34 27.12
C LYS A 42 -7.98 -2.09 27.13
N ALA A 43 -7.71 -1.13 28.01
CA ALA A 43 -8.54 0.07 28.19
C ALA A 43 -8.35 1.10 27.06
N ASP A 44 -7.17 1.16 26.44
CA ASP A 44 -6.91 2.08 25.31
C ASP A 44 -7.32 1.44 23.98
N TRP A 45 -8.28 2.08 23.29
CA TRP A 45 -8.71 1.70 21.94
C TRP A 45 -7.55 1.64 20.94
N ARG A 46 -6.46 2.39 21.18
CA ARG A 46 -5.27 2.41 20.32
C ARG A 46 -4.58 1.06 20.19
N ILE A 47 -4.85 0.11 21.09
CA ILE A 47 -4.37 -1.28 20.98
C ILE A 47 -4.85 -1.92 19.67
N ASN A 48 -6.03 -1.52 19.19
CA ASN A 48 -6.60 -1.98 17.92
C ASN A 48 -6.58 -0.88 16.84
N ALA A 49 -5.78 0.19 16.99
CA ALA A 49 -5.72 1.26 15.98
C ALA A 49 -5.21 0.77 14.61
N ASN A 50 -4.45 -0.33 14.61
CA ASN A 50 -3.98 -1.05 13.45
C ASN A 50 -4.36 -2.53 13.61
N ALA A 51 -5.24 -3.04 12.77
CA ALA A 51 -5.73 -4.42 12.80
C ALA A 51 -4.63 -5.47 12.51
N ASN A 52 -3.45 -5.07 12.02
CA ASN A 52 -2.27 -5.92 11.90
C ASN A 52 -1.55 -6.18 13.23
N VAL A 53 -1.92 -5.47 14.30
CA VAL A 53 -1.33 -5.63 15.63
C VAL A 53 -2.35 -6.31 16.56
N GLY A 54 -1.89 -7.30 17.32
CA GLY A 54 -2.69 -7.98 18.34
C GLY A 54 -2.17 -7.73 19.75
N TYR A 55 -3.05 -7.92 20.74
CA TYR A 55 -2.66 -7.93 22.16
C TYR A 55 -1.62 -9.02 22.40
N SER A 56 -0.41 -8.61 22.76
CA SER A 56 0.72 -9.51 22.97
C SER A 56 1.83 -8.81 23.75
N HIS A 57 2.82 -9.58 24.21
CA HIS A 57 4.00 -8.99 24.84
C HIS A 57 4.80 -8.09 23.88
N ALA A 58 4.92 -8.48 22.60
CA ALA A 58 5.57 -7.64 21.60
C ALA A 58 4.76 -6.36 21.33
N GLY A 59 3.43 -6.48 21.26
CA GLY A 59 2.53 -5.33 21.15
C GLY A 59 2.64 -4.35 22.32
N LEU A 60 2.82 -4.84 23.55
CA LEU A 60 3.06 -4.00 24.73
C LEU A 60 4.35 -3.18 24.56
N VAL A 61 5.46 -3.82 24.18
CA VAL A 61 6.75 -3.14 24.00
C VAL A 61 6.63 -2.05 22.93
N ASN A 62 6.02 -2.36 21.80
CA ASN A 62 5.83 -1.39 20.72
C ASN A 62 4.90 -0.24 21.12
N ASN A 63 3.80 -0.54 21.84
CA ASN A 63 2.88 0.49 22.30
C ASN A 63 3.57 1.50 23.23
N LEU A 64 4.34 1.00 24.20
CA LEU A 64 5.10 1.86 25.13
C LEU A 64 6.16 2.69 24.39
N ALA A 65 6.96 2.07 23.52
CA ALA A 65 7.96 2.76 22.72
C ALA A 65 7.31 3.83 21.83
N GLY A 66 6.23 3.48 21.14
CA GLY A 66 5.48 4.38 20.27
C GLY A 66 4.91 5.59 21.01
N LYS A 67 4.40 5.41 22.23
CA LYS A 67 3.90 6.51 23.08
C LYS A 67 5.01 7.52 23.41
N VAL A 68 6.22 7.04 23.69
CA VAL A 68 7.39 7.88 23.96
C VAL A 68 7.86 8.60 22.70
N ILE A 69 8.02 7.87 21.60
CA ILE A 69 8.51 8.42 20.33
C ILE A 69 7.54 9.46 19.76
N ALA A 70 6.23 9.23 19.87
CA ALA A 70 5.23 10.16 19.40
C ALA A 70 5.29 11.51 20.13
N ASN A 71 5.49 11.50 21.45
CA ASN A 71 5.65 12.73 22.20
C ASN A 71 7.00 13.42 21.90
N PHE A 72 8.06 12.66 21.63
CA PHE A 72 9.31 13.25 21.15
C PHE A 72 9.11 14.03 19.84
N TRP A 73 8.42 13.46 18.85
CA TRP A 73 8.08 14.18 17.62
C TRP A 73 7.32 15.48 17.91
N LEU A 74 6.25 15.39 18.70
CA LEU A 74 5.34 16.50 18.96
C LEU A 74 5.93 17.60 19.84
N ASP A 75 6.91 17.29 20.68
CA ASP A 75 7.49 18.24 21.64
C ASP A 75 8.86 18.78 21.20
N GLN A 76 9.64 17.99 20.45
CA GLN A 76 11.04 18.33 20.12
C GLN A 76 11.28 18.62 18.64
N VAL A 77 10.47 18.06 17.74
CA VAL A 77 10.67 18.19 16.29
C VAL A 77 9.65 19.15 15.67
N TYR A 78 8.38 19.02 16.05
CA TYR A 78 7.30 19.87 15.57
C TYR A 78 7.12 21.10 16.46
N THR A 79 6.52 22.16 15.90
CA THR A 79 6.17 23.35 16.67
C THR A 79 5.01 23.05 17.62
N GLN A 80 4.85 23.86 18.66
CA GLN A 80 3.71 23.72 19.56
C GLN A 80 2.36 23.82 18.84
N GLU A 81 2.28 24.64 17.79
CA GLU A 81 1.05 24.78 16.99
C GLU A 81 0.73 23.49 16.22
N GLU A 82 1.71 22.90 15.54
CA GLU A 82 1.59 21.62 14.85
C GLU A 82 1.23 20.50 15.84
N GLY A 83 1.96 20.43 16.95
CA GLY A 83 1.72 19.45 17.99
C GLY A 83 0.33 19.59 18.61
N ARG A 84 -0.19 20.81 18.75
CA ARG A 84 -1.56 21.07 19.22
C ARG A 84 -2.57 20.66 18.17
N ALA A 85 -2.44 21.09 16.91
CA ALA A 85 -3.36 20.73 15.84
C ALA A 85 -3.51 19.21 15.68
N HIS A 86 -2.43 18.45 15.89
CA HIS A 86 -2.48 17.00 15.91
C HIS A 86 -3.32 16.53 17.10
N ARG A 87 -2.94 16.90 18.32
CA ARG A 87 -3.59 16.46 19.58
C ARG A 87 -5.05 16.83 19.64
N GLU A 88 -5.42 18.00 19.11
CA GLU A 88 -6.79 18.49 19.09
C GLU A 88 -7.61 17.90 17.96
N GLY A 89 -6.99 17.28 16.94
CA GLY A 89 -7.67 16.60 15.85
C GLY A 89 -8.05 17.49 14.66
N ASP A 90 -7.36 18.63 14.47
CA ASP A 90 -7.55 19.47 13.27
C ASP A 90 -6.95 18.78 12.03
N TYR A 91 -5.83 18.09 12.24
CA TYR A 91 -5.21 17.19 11.29
C TYR A 91 -4.57 16.00 12.02
N HIS A 92 -4.13 15.00 11.28
CA HIS A 92 -3.48 13.81 11.82
C HIS A 92 -2.14 13.61 11.15
N ILE A 93 -1.10 13.45 11.96
CA ILE A 93 0.25 13.13 11.51
C ILE A 93 0.39 11.63 11.72
N HIS A 94 0.59 10.89 10.64
CA HIS A 94 0.65 9.43 10.70
C HIS A 94 2.01 8.93 11.18
N ASP A 95 1.99 7.75 11.80
CA ASP A 95 3.17 6.97 12.20
C ASP A 95 4.17 7.75 13.07
N LEU A 96 3.64 8.42 14.09
CA LEU A 96 4.44 9.09 15.12
C LEU A 96 5.11 8.11 16.08
N ASP A 97 4.80 6.83 16.02
CA ASP A 97 5.39 5.78 16.86
C ASP A 97 6.78 5.35 16.40
N SER A 98 7.25 5.81 15.24
CA SER A 98 8.58 5.53 14.71
C SER A 98 9.34 6.79 14.33
N LEU A 99 10.66 6.80 14.56
CA LEU A 99 11.58 7.82 14.06
C LEU A 99 12.05 7.43 12.65
N ALA A 100 11.13 7.31 11.69
CA ALA A 100 11.46 6.83 10.34
C ALA A 100 10.58 7.48 9.26
N GLY A 101 10.89 7.20 7.99
CA GLY A 101 10.01 7.49 6.86
C GLY A 101 8.74 6.62 6.88
N TYR A 102 7.76 6.96 6.04
CA TYR A 102 6.49 6.24 6.00
C TYR A 102 6.64 4.91 5.26
N CYS A 103 6.71 4.91 3.93
CA CYS A 103 6.75 3.69 3.13
C CYS A 103 7.83 3.76 2.05
N ALA A 104 8.24 2.60 1.54
CA ALA A 104 9.23 2.48 0.49
C ALA A 104 8.99 1.26 -0.41
N GLY A 105 9.14 1.45 -1.71
CA GLY A 105 9.36 0.36 -2.65
C GLY A 105 10.83 0.23 -2.99
N TRP A 106 11.24 -0.99 -3.32
CA TRP A 106 12.65 -1.37 -3.46
C TRP A 106 12.93 -2.00 -4.82
N SER A 107 14.15 -1.80 -5.31
CA SER A 107 14.62 -2.47 -6.53
C SER A 107 14.91 -3.93 -6.23
N LEU A 108 13.98 -4.81 -6.62
CA LEU A 108 14.20 -6.25 -6.56
C LEU A 108 15.40 -6.64 -7.44
N ARG A 109 15.57 -5.99 -8.59
CA ARG A 109 16.75 -6.14 -9.44
C ARG A 109 18.04 -5.90 -8.68
N GLN A 110 18.13 -4.81 -7.90
CA GLN A 110 19.33 -4.50 -7.12
C GLN A 110 19.61 -5.60 -6.08
N LEU A 111 18.59 -6.01 -5.31
CA LEU A 111 18.72 -7.08 -4.33
C LEU A 111 19.21 -8.39 -4.98
N LEU A 112 18.63 -8.77 -6.11
CA LEU A 112 18.99 -9.99 -6.83
C LEU A 112 20.37 -9.90 -7.49
N SER A 113 20.76 -8.71 -7.98
CA SER A 113 22.05 -8.51 -8.65
C SER A 113 23.21 -8.39 -7.68
N GLU A 114 22.99 -7.78 -6.51
CA GLU A 114 24.05 -7.46 -5.55
C GLU A 114 24.05 -8.39 -4.33
N GLY A 115 22.90 -8.98 -3.98
CA GLY A 115 22.68 -9.76 -2.77
C GLY A 115 22.37 -8.89 -1.57
N PHE A 116 21.89 -9.50 -0.47
CA PHE A 116 21.59 -8.82 0.78
C PHE A 116 22.84 -8.61 1.67
N ASN A 117 23.55 -7.48 1.56
CA ASN A 117 24.88 -7.26 2.14
C ASN A 117 25.22 -5.80 2.43
N GLY A 118 26.47 -5.51 2.78
CA GLY A 118 27.01 -4.15 2.79
C GLY A 118 26.75 -3.36 4.07
N VAL A 119 26.27 -4.01 5.13
CA VAL A 119 26.14 -3.44 6.46
C VAL A 119 27.24 -3.98 7.38
N LEU A 120 28.04 -3.08 7.95
CA LEU A 120 29.17 -3.42 8.81
C LEU A 120 28.72 -4.20 10.06
N GLY A 121 29.46 -5.26 10.41
CA GLY A 121 29.16 -6.10 11.58
C GLY A 121 27.92 -6.99 11.43
N ARG A 122 27.32 -7.04 10.23
CA ARG A 122 26.17 -7.91 9.91
C ARG A 122 26.55 -8.94 8.86
N VAL A 123 25.80 -10.04 8.84
CA VAL A 123 25.96 -11.09 7.82
C VAL A 123 25.68 -10.50 6.44
N SER A 124 26.54 -10.83 5.47
CA SER A 124 26.42 -10.40 4.09
C SER A 124 26.17 -11.60 3.18
N SER A 125 25.08 -11.52 2.42
CA SER A 125 24.69 -12.50 1.41
C SER A 125 25.25 -12.11 0.05
N ARG A 126 25.71 -13.11 -0.71
CA ARG A 126 26.02 -12.95 -2.13
C ARG A 126 24.71 -12.89 -2.92
N PRO A 127 24.71 -12.41 -4.18
CA PRO A 127 23.57 -12.56 -5.07
C PRO A 127 23.06 -13.99 -5.06
N PRO A 128 21.73 -14.20 -4.92
CA PRO A 128 21.16 -15.54 -5.00
C PRO A 128 21.48 -16.15 -6.35
N ARG A 129 21.64 -17.47 -6.37
CA ARG A 129 21.89 -18.25 -7.60
C ARG A 129 20.77 -19.25 -7.87
N HIS A 130 19.89 -19.48 -6.90
CA HIS A 130 18.76 -20.41 -6.99
C HIS A 130 17.45 -19.73 -6.55
N PHE A 131 16.30 -20.22 -7.04
CA PHE A 131 14.99 -19.62 -6.80
C PHE A 131 14.64 -19.51 -5.32
N ARG A 132 14.94 -20.55 -4.54
CA ARG A 132 14.73 -20.55 -3.08
C ARG A 132 15.63 -19.56 -2.35
N GLU A 133 16.87 -19.37 -2.83
CA GLU A 133 17.78 -18.37 -2.27
C GLU A 133 17.27 -16.95 -2.53
N ALA A 134 16.75 -16.69 -3.73
CA ALA A 134 16.16 -15.40 -4.11
C ALA A 134 14.98 -15.06 -3.20
N LEU A 135 14.00 -15.96 -3.09
CA LEU A 135 12.85 -15.79 -2.18
C LEU A 135 13.26 -15.64 -0.71
N GLY A 136 14.26 -16.41 -0.26
CA GLY A 136 14.80 -16.30 1.10
C GLY A 136 15.43 -14.94 1.39
N GLN A 137 16.20 -14.40 0.44
CA GLN A 137 16.77 -13.05 0.57
C GLN A 137 15.68 -11.97 0.53
N MET A 138 14.65 -12.12 -0.30
CA MET A 138 13.51 -11.21 -0.34
C MET A 138 12.74 -11.17 0.98
N ALA A 139 12.43 -12.32 1.57
CA ALA A 139 11.74 -12.39 2.86
C ALA A 139 12.58 -11.75 3.98
N ASN A 140 13.88 -12.04 4.03
CA ASN A 140 14.79 -11.42 5.00
C ASN A 140 14.88 -9.90 4.81
N PHE A 141 14.96 -9.44 3.56
CA PHE A 141 15.01 -8.02 3.22
C PHE A 141 13.76 -7.31 3.74
N LEU A 142 12.56 -7.78 3.34
CA LEU A 142 11.29 -7.14 3.72
C LEU A 142 11.09 -7.16 5.24
N GLY A 143 11.41 -8.28 5.90
CA GLY A 143 11.28 -8.42 7.35
C GLY A 143 12.23 -7.52 8.14
N ILE A 144 13.44 -7.24 7.63
CA ILE A 144 14.39 -6.34 8.29
C ILE A 144 14.03 -4.87 8.02
N LEU A 145 13.71 -4.52 6.77
CA LEU A 145 13.39 -3.13 6.41
C LEU A 145 12.10 -2.63 7.06
N GLN A 146 11.18 -3.52 7.46
CA GLN A 146 10.05 -3.18 8.34
C GLN A 146 10.50 -2.50 9.66
N SER A 147 11.71 -2.75 10.14
CA SER A 147 12.21 -2.10 11.36
C SER A 147 12.85 -0.73 11.14
N GLU A 148 13.05 -0.33 9.87
CA GLU A 148 13.64 0.97 9.48
C GLU A 148 12.62 1.92 8.83
N TRP A 149 11.36 1.47 8.68
CA TRP A 149 10.26 2.20 8.06
C TRP A 149 8.96 1.91 8.81
N ALA A 150 8.02 2.86 8.83
CA ALA A 150 6.78 2.66 9.58
C ALA A 150 5.72 1.83 8.84
N GLY A 151 5.66 2.00 7.51
CA GLY A 151 4.61 1.48 6.64
C GLY A 151 5.11 0.42 5.66
N ALA A 152 4.37 0.28 4.55
CA ALA A 152 4.54 -0.84 3.65
C ALA A 152 5.88 -0.85 2.90
N GLN A 153 6.34 -2.07 2.63
CA GLN A 153 7.54 -2.37 1.85
C GLN A 153 7.14 -3.14 0.59
N ALA A 154 7.54 -2.67 -0.59
CA ALA A 154 7.12 -3.30 -1.85
C ALA A 154 8.27 -3.75 -2.75
N PHE A 155 8.03 -4.83 -3.49
CA PHE A 155 8.79 -5.18 -4.68
C PHE A 155 7.89 -5.14 -5.91
N SER A 156 8.44 -4.66 -7.03
CA SER A 156 7.78 -4.72 -8.33
C SER A 156 8.40 -5.79 -9.24
N SER A 157 7.64 -6.23 -10.23
CA SER A 157 8.06 -7.22 -11.23
C SER A 157 8.52 -8.55 -10.62
N PHE A 158 7.74 -9.05 -9.65
CA PHE A 158 8.08 -10.23 -8.85
C PHE A 158 8.27 -11.48 -9.71
N ASP A 159 7.31 -11.76 -10.59
CA ASP A 159 7.31 -12.87 -11.54
C ASP A 159 8.42 -12.72 -12.59
N THR A 160 8.53 -11.55 -13.22
CA THR A 160 9.56 -11.26 -14.24
C THR A 160 10.97 -11.46 -13.71
N TYR A 161 11.29 -10.91 -12.53
CA TYR A 161 12.64 -10.99 -11.97
C TYR A 161 13.01 -12.37 -11.44
N LEU A 162 12.04 -13.18 -11.04
CA LEU A 162 12.27 -14.51 -10.47
C LEU A 162 12.26 -15.64 -11.52
N ALA A 163 11.61 -15.44 -12.67
CA ALA A 163 11.50 -16.43 -13.74
C ALA A 163 12.85 -17.03 -14.21
N PRO A 164 13.94 -16.25 -14.38
CA PRO A 164 15.25 -16.81 -14.73
C PRO A 164 15.79 -17.84 -13.72
N TYR A 165 15.44 -17.71 -12.43
CA TYR A 165 15.90 -18.66 -11.41
C TYR A 165 15.16 -20.00 -11.51
N VAL A 166 13.86 -19.98 -11.82
CA VAL A 166 13.08 -21.19 -12.09
C VAL A 166 13.62 -21.91 -13.34
N PHE A 167 13.95 -21.15 -14.39
CA PHE A 167 14.54 -21.71 -15.60
C PHE A 167 15.89 -22.36 -15.30
N ARG A 168 16.75 -21.70 -14.55
CA ARG A 168 18.05 -22.27 -14.20
C ARG A 168 17.93 -23.56 -13.40
N ASP A 169 17.08 -23.54 -12.38
CA ASP A 169 16.95 -24.65 -11.44
C ASP A 169 16.15 -25.82 -12.03
N GLN A 170 15.50 -25.63 -13.19
CA GLN A 170 14.66 -26.62 -13.87
C GLN A 170 13.60 -27.22 -12.92
N LEU A 171 13.06 -26.37 -12.04
CA LEU A 171 12.10 -26.79 -11.01
C LEU A 171 10.81 -27.29 -11.64
N ASP A 172 10.20 -28.29 -11.02
CA ASP A 172 8.82 -28.68 -11.31
C ASP A 172 7.81 -27.77 -10.58
N ASP A 173 6.53 -27.87 -10.94
CA ASP A 173 5.47 -27.00 -10.37
C ASP A 173 5.29 -27.22 -8.86
N ALA A 174 5.53 -28.43 -8.36
CA ALA A 174 5.42 -28.75 -6.95
C ALA A 174 6.55 -28.09 -6.14
N GLU A 175 7.75 -28.03 -6.69
CA GLU A 175 8.90 -27.33 -6.10
C GLU A 175 8.71 -25.82 -6.08
N ILE A 176 8.21 -25.24 -7.18
CA ILE A 176 7.87 -23.80 -7.24
C ILE A 176 6.82 -23.48 -6.18
N ARG A 177 5.72 -24.23 -6.13
CA ARG A 177 4.64 -24.03 -5.13
C ARG A 177 5.15 -24.16 -3.70
N LYS A 178 6.04 -25.12 -3.40
CA LYS A 178 6.65 -25.26 -2.07
C LYS A 178 7.52 -24.06 -1.70
N ALA A 179 8.30 -23.54 -2.65
CA ALA A 179 9.16 -22.38 -2.42
C ALA A 179 8.35 -21.09 -2.22
N ILE A 180 7.31 -20.87 -3.04
CA ILE A 180 6.39 -19.74 -2.88
C ILE A 180 5.61 -19.85 -1.57
N ARG A 181 5.14 -21.04 -1.20
CA ARG A 181 4.49 -21.28 0.10
C ARG A 181 5.41 -20.88 1.25
N GLN A 182 6.68 -21.32 1.22
CA GLN A 182 7.64 -20.93 2.25
C GLN A 182 7.80 -19.39 2.33
N PHE A 183 7.88 -18.71 1.19
CA PHE A 183 7.97 -17.25 1.13
C PHE A 183 6.74 -16.56 1.75
N VAL A 184 5.53 -16.98 1.36
CA VAL A 184 4.27 -16.42 1.88
C VAL A 184 4.15 -16.63 3.39
N TYR A 185 4.42 -17.83 3.90
CA TYR A 185 4.38 -18.10 5.34
C TYR A 185 5.38 -17.23 6.12
N ASN A 186 6.60 -17.05 5.62
CA ASN A 186 7.60 -16.19 6.26
C ASN A 186 7.15 -14.73 6.38
N LEU A 187 6.24 -14.26 5.53
CA LEU A 187 5.70 -12.89 5.57
C LEU A 187 4.39 -12.75 6.38
N ASN A 188 3.78 -13.86 6.82
CA ASN A 188 2.52 -13.83 7.60
C ASN A 188 2.67 -14.36 9.03
N VAL A 189 3.80 -14.98 9.37
CA VAL A 189 4.10 -15.38 10.75
C VAL A 189 4.82 -14.22 11.45
N PRO A 190 4.17 -13.52 12.39
CA PRO A 190 4.76 -12.35 13.04
C PRO A 190 5.98 -12.76 13.87
N ALA A 191 7.10 -12.09 13.63
CA ALA A 191 8.32 -12.28 14.40
C ALA A 191 8.31 -11.41 15.68
N ARG A 192 9.50 -11.05 16.19
CA ARG A 192 9.72 -10.32 17.45
C ARG A 192 8.94 -9.01 17.60
N TRP A 193 8.49 -8.42 16.50
CA TRP A 193 7.76 -7.15 16.47
C TRP A 193 6.26 -7.30 16.70
N GLY A 194 5.70 -8.52 16.82
CA GLY A 194 4.28 -8.72 17.12
C GLY A 194 3.31 -8.35 16.00
N GLN A 195 3.84 -8.00 14.81
CA GLN A 195 3.08 -7.75 13.59
C GLN A 195 3.82 -8.34 12.38
N SER A 196 3.06 -8.79 11.39
CA SER A 196 3.62 -9.24 10.12
C SER A 196 4.07 -8.04 9.27
N PRO A 197 5.14 -8.16 8.47
CA PRO A 197 5.58 -7.09 7.59
C PRO A 197 4.50 -6.73 6.58
N PHE A 198 4.10 -5.46 6.58
CA PHE A 198 3.19 -4.94 5.58
C PHE A 198 3.91 -4.94 4.24
N THR A 199 3.59 -5.91 3.38
CA THR A 199 4.33 -6.15 2.15
C THR A 199 3.43 -6.20 0.93
N ASN A 200 3.95 -5.70 -0.18
CA ASN A 200 3.29 -5.70 -1.48
C ASN A 200 4.21 -6.31 -2.54
N VAL A 201 3.63 -7.06 -3.47
CA VAL A 201 4.31 -7.51 -4.68
C VAL A 201 3.49 -7.14 -5.91
N THR A 202 4.15 -6.63 -6.94
CA THR A 202 3.51 -6.40 -8.25
C THR A 202 3.83 -7.58 -9.16
N LEU A 203 2.77 -8.16 -9.73
CA LEU A 203 2.84 -9.21 -10.75
C LEU A 203 2.63 -8.57 -12.12
N ASP A 204 3.59 -8.74 -13.01
CA ASP A 204 3.55 -8.14 -14.34
C ASP A 204 2.62 -8.92 -15.27
N ILE A 205 2.55 -10.24 -15.12
CA ILE A 205 1.81 -11.21 -15.96
C ILE A 205 2.39 -11.29 -17.39
N THR A 206 2.46 -10.15 -18.07
CA THR A 206 3.17 -9.98 -19.34
C THR A 206 4.50 -9.27 -19.10
N VAL A 207 5.58 -9.74 -19.73
CA VAL A 207 6.90 -9.12 -19.60
C VAL A 207 6.83 -7.64 -19.99
N PRO A 208 7.14 -6.69 -19.08
CA PRO A 208 7.07 -5.28 -19.39
C PRO A 208 8.04 -4.88 -20.51
N ASP A 209 7.62 -3.95 -21.38
CA ASP A 209 8.42 -3.50 -22.54
C ASP A 209 9.80 -2.96 -22.14
N ASP A 210 9.88 -2.26 -21.01
CA ASP A 210 11.13 -1.71 -20.49
C ASP A 210 12.07 -2.79 -19.94
N LEU A 211 11.56 -3.97 -19.58
CA LEU A 211 12.33 -5.11 -19.09
C LEU A 211 12.63 -6.16 -20.15
N LYS A 212 11.79 -6.29 -21.18
CA LYS A 212 11.81 -7.40 -22.16
C LYS A 212 13.19 -7.68 -22.77
N LEU A 213 13.92 -6.62 -23.11
CA LEU A 213 15.25 -6.71 -23.73
C LEU A 213 16.41 -6.70 -22.71
N GLN A 214 16.12 -6.58 -21.42
CA GLN A 214 17.14 -6.58 -20.38
C GLN A 214 17.56 -8.00 -20.03
N MET A 215 18.83 -8.15 -19.67
CA MET A 215 19.40 -9.41 -19.22
C MET A 215 19.18 -9.62 -17.71
N PRO A 216 18.94 -10.85 -17.25
CA PRO A 216 19.01 -11.18 -15.82
C PRO A 216 20.47 -11.12 -15.34
N MET A 217 20.72 -10.35 -14.29
CA MET A 217 22.09 -10.02 -13.84
C MET A 217 22.36 -10.52 -12.42
N ALA A 218 23.62 -10.92 -12.18
CA ALA A 218 24.19 -11.19 -10.86
C ALA A 218 25.67 -10.77 -10.85
N ARG A 219 26.04 -9.82 -9.97
CA ARG A 219 27.36 -9.18 -9.88
C ARG A 219 27.82 -8.45 -11.15
N GLY A 220 26.91 -7.83 -11.88
CA GLY A 220 27.24 -7.11 -13.11
C GLY A 220 27.53 -8.03 -14.31
N GLU A 221 27.32 -9.34 -14.17
CA GLU A 221 27.35 -10.32 -15.26
C GLU A 221 25.99 -10.98 -15.42
N HIS A 222 25.78 -11.72 -16.52
CA HIS A 222 24.57 -12.51 -16.72
C HIS A 222 24.39 -13.52 -15.57
N LEU A 223 23.15 -13.81 -15.16
CA LEU A 223 22.85 -14.76 -14.08
C LEU A 223 23.45 -16.15 -14.31
N TYR A 224 23.60 -16.53 -15.58
CA TYR A 224 24.16 -17.80 -16.05
C TYR A 224 25.67 -17.73 -16.38
N ALA A 225 26.34 -16.62 -16.06
CA ALA A 225 27.79 -16.55 -16.17
C ALA A 225 28.45 -17.47 -15.11
N GLY A 226 29.50 -18.17 -15.52
CA GLY A 226 30.27 -19.05 -14.64
C GLY A 226 29.60 -20.37 -14.26
N LEU A 227 28.52 -20.77 -14.96
CA LEU A 227 27.96 -22.12 -14.82
C LEU A 227 28.97 -23.17 -15.27
N LYS A 228 28.86 -24.38 -14.70
CA LYS A 228 29.64 -25.52 -15.19
C LYS A 228 29.20 -25.85 -16.62
N GLN A 229 30.13 -26.32 -17.44
CA GLN A 229 29.88 -26.53 -18.86
C GLN A 229 28.69 -27.46 -19.12
N ASP A 230 28.55 -28.53 -18.33
CA ASP A 230 27.45 -29.49 -18.46
C ASP A 230 26.07 -28.90 -18.09
N GLU A 231 26.03 -28.01 -17.10
CA GLU A 231 24.82 -27.24 -16.75
C GLU A 231 24.49 -26.22 -17.85
N ALA A 232 25.50 -25.49 -18.32
CA ALA A 232 25.37 -24.49 -19.37
C ALA A 232 24.88 -25.10 -20.69
N ASP A 233 25.42 -26.25 -21.10
CA ASP A 233 25.03 -26.93 -22.33
C ASP A 233 23.57 -27.40 -22.29
N LYS A 234 23.11 -27.93 -21.15
CA LYS A 234 21.70 -28.34 -20.95
C LYS A 234 20.74 -27.15 -21.06
N LEU A 235 21.04 -26.07 -20.33
CA LEU A 235 20.22 -24.87 -20.35
C LEU A 235 20.24 -24.20 -21.74
N LEU A 236 21.39 -24.19 -22.42
CA LEU A 236 21.50 -23.64 -23.77
C LEU A 236 20.70 -24.46 -24.78
N ALA A 237 20.67 -25.79 -24.65
CA ALA A 237 19.84 -26.65 -25.50
C ALA A 237 18.35 -26.33 -25.32
N LEU A 238 17.89 -26.17 -24.08
CA LEU A 238 16.51 -25.76 -23.79
C LEU A 238 16.20 -24.35 -24.30
N ALA A 239 17.13 -23.40 -24.11
CA ALA A 239 16.97 -22.04 -24.60
C ALA A 239 16.87 -22.01 -26.14
N LYS A 240 17.72 -22.79 -26.84
CA LYS A 240 17.67 -22.94 -28.31
C LYS A 240 16.39 -23.62 -28.81
N TYR A 241 15.78 -24.49 -28.01
CA TYR A 241 14.47 -25.05 -28.36
C TYR A 241 13.40 -23.96 -28.45
N ARG A 242 13.47 -22.93 -27.58
CA ARG A 242 12.56 -21.78 -27.59
C ARG A 242 12.96 -20.72 -28.61
N ARG A 243 14.27 -20.48 -28.75
CA ARG A 243 14.85 -19.43 -29.62
C ARG A 243 16.08 -19.99 -30.37
N PRO A 244 15.89 -20.64 -31.53
CA PRO A 244 16.93 -21.39 -32.24
C PRO A 244 18.20 -20.60 -32.62
N GLU A 245 18.08 -19.29 -32.78
CA GLU A 245 19.16 -18.38 -33.13
C GLU A 245 20.15 -18.07 -31.98
N LEU A 246 19.81 -18.46 -30.75
CA LEU A 246 20.66 -18.24 -29.57
C LEU A 246 22.05 -18.87 -29.74
N LYS A 247 23.11 -18.09 -29.52
CA LYS A 247 24.49 -18.61 -29.56
C LYS A 247 25.00 -18.97 -28.17
N SER A 248 24.60 -18.21 -27.16
CA SER A 248 25.01 -18.42 -25.77
C SER A 248 23.91 -18.02 -24.81
N LEU A 249 24.00 -18.55 -23.58
CA LEU A 249 23.09 -18.19 -22.48
C LEU A 249 23.14 -16.71 -22.11
N SER A 250 24.24 -16.00 -22.40
CA SER A 250 24.40 -14.57 -22.12
C SER A 250 23.58 -13.66 -23.04
N GLU A 251 23.03 -14.19 -24.13
CA GLU A 251 22.13 -13.46 -25.03
C GLU A 251 20.67 -13.50 -24.57
N MET A 252 20.36 -14.31 -23.54
CA MET A 252 18.99 -14.42 -23.03
C MET A 252 18.56 -13.13 -22.31
N THR A 253 17.29 -12.78 -22.46
CA THR A 253 16.66 -11.61 -21.82
C THR A 253 15.40 -12.03 -21.08
N TYR A 254 14.77 -11.11 -20.34
CA TYR A 254 13.52 -11.41 -19.63
C TYR A 254 12.40 -11.94 -20.56
N ALA A 255 12.43 -11.58 -21.85
CA ALA A 255 11.52 -12.11 -22.87
C ALA A 255 11.56 -13.64 -23.01
N ASP A 256 12.67 -14.30 -22.69
CA ASP A 256 12.86 -15.73 -22.92
C ASP A 256 12.27 -16.62 -21.80
N PHE A 257 11.79 -16.01 -20.71
CA PHE A 257 11.34 -16.70 -19.49
C PHE A 257 9.83 -16.59 -19.23
N VAL A 258 9.04 -16.25 -20.26
CA VAL A 258 7.57 -16.20 -20.14
C VAL A 258 7.00 -17.47 -19.50
N PRO A 259 7.35 -18.70 -19.94
CA PRO A 259 6.80 -19.91 -19.33
C PRO A 259 7.07 -20.03 -17.82
N GLU A 260 8.23 -19.56 -17.35
CA GLU A 260 8.56 -19.57 -15.93
C GLU A 260 7.80 -18.49 -15.14
N MET A 261 7.56 -17.32 -15.74
CA MET A 261 6.70 -16.30 -15.13
C MET A 261 5.29 -16.84 -14.88
N GLU A 262 4.68 -17.47 -15.89
CA GLU A 262 3.34 -18.05 -15.79
C GLU A 262 3.25 -19.06 -14.63
N ARG A 263 4.25 -19.95 -14.52
CA ARG A 263 4.33 -20.96 -13.47
C ARG A 263 4.50 -20.36 -12.08
N ILE A 264 5.25 -19.26 -11.94
CA ILE A 264 5.38 -18.54 -10.67
C ILE A 264 4.03 -17.93 -10.27
N VAL A 265 3.31 -17.30 -11.22
CA VAL A 265 2.02 -16.67 -10.95
C VAL A 265 0.98 -17.70 -10.54
N LEU A 266 0.89 -18.83 -11.25
CA LEU A 266 0.00 -19.94 -10.91
C LEU A 266 0.31 -20.47 -9.50
N ALA A 267 1.58 -20.77 -9.21
CA ALA A 267 1.99 -21.25 -7.90
C ALA A 267 1.70 -20.23 -6.77
N TYR A 268 1.79 -18.94 -7.06
CA TYR A 268 1.46 -17.87 -6.12
C TYR A 268 -0.04 -17.84 -5.79
N TYR A 269 -0.89 -17.84 -6.82
CA TYR A 269 -2.34 -17.82 -6.60
C TYR A 269 -2.88 -19.12 -6.01
N ASP A 270 -2.29 -20.27 -6.33
CA ASP A 270 -2.58 -21.53 -5.65
C ASP A 270 -2.39 -21.39 -4.13
N VAL A 271 -1.22 -20.89 -3.71
CA VAL A 271 -0.90 -20.71 -2.28
C VAL A 271 -1.84 -19.69 -1.61
N MET A 272 -2.09 -18.56 -2.26
CA MET A 272 -2.96 -17.51 -1.73
C MET A 272 -4.44 -17.94 -1.63
N THR A 273 -4.88 -18.85 -2.51
CA THR A 273 -6.26 -19.37 -2.55
C THR A 273 -6.48 -20.53 -1.59
N ASP A 274 -5.46 -21.36 -1.39
CA ASP A 274 -5.47 -22.44 -0.38
C ASP A 274 -5.61 -21.89 1.03
N GLY A 275 -4.84 -20.84 1.35
CA GLY A 275 -4.73 -20.32 2.71
C GLY A 275 -3.82 -21.16 3.60
N ASP A 276 -3.95 -20.97 4.92
CA ASP A 276 -3.20 -21.71 5.92
C ASP A 276 -3.76 -23.14 6.15
N SER A 277 -3.28 -23.82 7.20
CA SER A 277 -3.74 -25.18 7.53
C SER A 277 -5.24 -25.32 7.83
N THR A 278 -5.93 -24.20 8.11
CA THR A 278 -7.38 -24.12 8.35
C THR A 278 -8.13 -23.49 7.17
N GLY A 279 -7.43 -23.12 6.10
CA GLY A 279 -7.98 -22.36 4.99
C GLY A 279 -8.15 -20.88 5.28
N GLN A 280 -7.53 -20.35 6.35
CA GLN A 280 -7.49 -18.92 6.62
C GLN A 280 -6.70 -18.21 5.53
N PRO A 281 -7.18 -17.08 5.00
CA PRO A 281 -6.45 -16.32 3.98
C PRO A 281 -5.11 -15.78 4.49
N PHE A 282 -4.12 -15.73 3.61
CA PHE A 282 -2.92 -14.93 3.86
C PHE A 282 -3.20 -13.45 3.58
N THR A 283 -2.70 -12.59 4.46
CA THR A 283 -2.82 -11.13 4.31
C THR A 283 -1.72 -10.59 3.39
N PHE A 284 -0.52 -11.17 3.47
CA PHE A 284 0.69 -10.67 2.82
C PHE A 284 1.42 -11.74 1.97
N PRO A 285 2.29 -11.35 1.03
CA PRO A 285 2.31 -10.02 0.47
C PRO A 285 1.02 -9.77 -0.32
N ILE A 286 0.59 -8.52 -0.37
CA ILE A 286 -0.58 -8.13 -1.14
C ILE A 286 -0.18 -8.12 -2.62
N PRO A 287 -0.85 -8.91 -3.48
CA PRO A 287 -0.58 -8.87 -4.91
C PRO A 287 -1.26 -7.67 -5.57
N THR A 288 -0.50 -6.94 -6.36
CA THR A 288 -1.01 -5.96 -7.34
C THR A 288 -0.86 -6.56 -8.73
N VAL A 289 -1.96 -6.61 -9.48
CA VAL A 289 -2.00 -7.06 -10.87
C VAL A 289 -2.22 -5.85 -11.76
N ASN A 290 -1.29 -5.64 -12.68
CA ASN A 290 -1.39 -4.61 -13.70
C ASN A 290 -2.25 -5.14 -14.84
N ILE A 291 -3.42 -4.53 -15.07
CA ILE A 291 -4.31 -4.91 -16.16
C ILE A 291 -4.12 -3.91 -17.32
N THR A 292 -3.32 -4.33 -18.30
CA THR A 292 -3.02 -3.61 -19.54
C THR A 292 -3.90 -4.09 -20.70
N GLU A 293 -3.84 -3.40 -21.84
CA GLU A 293 -4.65 -3.74 -23.03
C GLU A 293 -4.33 -5.12 -23.61
N ASP A 294 -3.10 -5.60 -23.43
CA ASP A 294 -2.60 -6.89 -23.88
C ASP A 294 -2.80 -8.02 -22.85
N PHE A 295 -3.46 -7.75 -21.72
CA PHE A 295 -3.80 -8.78 -20.73
C PHE A 295 -4.71 -9.84 -21.35
N ASP A 296 -4.25 -11.10 -21.36
CA ASP A 296 -5.05 -12.22 -21.85
C ASP A 296 -6.07 -12.67 -20.80
N TRP A 297 -7.33 -12.35 -21.06
CA TRP A 297 -8.45 -12.68 -20.20
C TRP A 297 -8.86 -14.16 -20.23
N ASN A 298 -8.34 -15.00 -21.13
CA ASN A 298 -8.86 -16.36 -21.34
C ASN A 298 -7.81 -17.46 -21.12
N ASN A 299 -6.77 -17.18 -20.35
CA ASN A 299 -5.74 -18.17 -20.01
C ASN A 299 -5.86 -18.67 -18.56
N ASN A 300 -5.08 -19.72 -18.24
CA ASN A 300 -5.08 -20.34 -16.91
C ASN A 300 -4.63 -19.37 -15.80
N ILE A 301 -3.82 -18.35 -16.13
CA ILE A 301 -3.37 -17.34 -15.16
C ILE A 301 -4.54 -16.44 -14.77
N ALA A 302 -5.32 -15.95 -15.74
CA ALA A 302 -6.54 -15.21 -15.49
C ALA A 302 -7.52 -16.05 -14.68
N ASP A 303 -7.69 -17.33 -14.99
CA ASP A 303 -8.52 -18.25 -14.20
C ASP A 303 -8.09 -18.26 -12.72
N ALA A 304 -6.80 -18.48 -12.44
CA ALA A 304 -6.28 -18.51 -11.07
C ALA A 304 -6.42 -17.16 -10.33
N ILE A 305 -6.14 -16.04 -11.02
CA ILE A 305 -6.31 -14.68 -10.47
C ILE A 305 -7.77 -14.45 -10.06
N PHE A 306 -8.72 -14.76 -10.95
CA PHE A 306 -10.13 -14.44 -10.72
C PHE A 306 -10.83 -15.47 -9.82
N GLU A 307 -10.35 -16.70 -9.74
CA GLU A 307 -10.78 -17.64 -8.70
C GLU A 307 -10.40 -17.14 -7.31
N ASN A 308 -9.15 -16.69 -7.14
CA ASN A 308 -8.71 -16.06 -5.89
C ASN A 308 -9.51 -14.80 -5.57
N ALA A 309 -9.69 -13.90 -6.56
CA ALA A 309 -10.39 -12.65 -6.37
C ALA A 309 -11.87 -12.86 -6.00
N ALA A 310 -12.53 -13.85 -6.61
CA ALA A 310 -13.91 -14.22 -6.30
C ALA A 310 -14.05 -14.77 -4.88
N LYS A 311 -13.13 -15.63 -4.44
CA LYS A 311 -13.19 -16.34 -3.14
C LYS A 311 -12.72 -15.49 -1.97
N VAL A 312 -11.53 -14.89 -2.10
CA VAL A 312 -10.80 -14.21 -1.02
C VAL A 312 -10.63 -12.72 -1.31
N GLY A 313 -10.36 -12.34 -2.56
CA GLY A 313 -10.16 -10.93 -2.92
C GLY A 313 -8.75 -10.40 -2.64
N SER A 314 -7.71 -11.24 -2.72
CA SER A 314 -6.32 -10.86 -2.38
C SER A 314 -5.82 -9.69 -3.22
N SER A 315 -6.15 -9.66 -4.51
CA SER A 315 -5.54 -8.78 -5.50
C SER A 315 -6.09 -7.36 -5.54
N TYR A 316 -5.16 -6.42 -5.72
CA TYR A 316 -5.44 -5.10 -6.27
C TYR A 316 -5.34 -5.16 -7.77
N PHE A 317 -6.32 -4.61 -8.47
CA PHE A 317 -6.30 -4.47 -9.92
C PHE A 317 -5.99 -3.03 -10.27
N GLN A 318 -4.85 -2.80 -10.89
CA GLN A 318 -4.48 -1.50 -11.42
C GLN A 318 -5.02 -1.35 -12.84
N ASN A 319 -5.78 -0.28 -13.05
CA ASN A 319 -6.42 0.00 -14.33
C ASN A 319 -5.44 0.69 -15.28
N PHE A 320 -5.02 -0.01 -16.34
CA PHE A 320 -4.34 0.58 -17.48
C PHE A 320 -5.12 0.41 -18.79
N ILE A 321 -6.42 0.15 -18.72
CA ILE A 321 -7.32 0.09 -19.88
C ILE A 321 -8.13 1.38 -19.93
N GLY A 322 -9.20 1.47 -19.14
CA GLY A 322 -10.13 2.60 -19.15
C GLY A 322 -9.51 3.89 -18.62
N SER A 323 -8.48 3.79 -17.77
CA SER A 323 -7.75 4.97 -17.26
C SER A 323 -7.01 5.74 -18.36
N GLN A 324 -6.58 5.06 -19.43
CA GLN A 324 -5.79 5.63 -20.52
C GLN A 324 -6.60 6.55 -21.43
N TYR A 325 -7.93 6.49 -21.33
CA TYR A 325 -8.83 7.20 -22.21
C TYR A 325 -9.91 7.94 -21.44
N LYS A 326 -10.41 9.02 -22.04
CA LYS A 326 -11.60 9.74 -21.57
C LYS A 326 -12.50 10.04 -22.75
N ARG A 327 -13.78 10.32 -22.48
CA ARG A 327 -14.70 10.82 -23.50
C ARG A 327 -14.63 12.34 -23.55
N ASP A 328 -14.51 12.90 -24.75
CA ASP A 328 -14.61 14.34 -24.96
C ASP A 328 -16.08 14.82 -24.88
N GLU A 329 -16.30 16.12 -25.05
CA GLU A 329 -17.63 16.76 -25.02
C GLU A 329 -18.60 16.20 -26.09
N ASN A 330 -18.07 15.55 -27.14
CA ASN A 330 -18.83 14.91 -28.21
C ASN A 330 -18.95 13.39 -28.02
N GLY A 331 -18.50 12.85 -26.88
CA GLY A 331 -18.52 11.43 -26.57
C GLY A 331 -17.43 10.60 -27.25
N LYS A 332 -16.48 11.23 -27.96
CA LYS A 332 -15.38 10.52 -28.62
C LYS A 332 -14.31 10.14 -27.61
N ILE A 333 -13.82 8.91 -27.74
CA ILE A 333 -12.70 8.40 -26.93
C ILE A 333 -11.42 9.12 -27.36
N VAL A 334 -10.78 9.81 -26.42
CA VAL A 334 -9.50 10.50 -26.57
C VAL A 334 -8.54 10.07 -25.47
N GLU A 335 -7.24 10.15 -25.74
CA GLU A 335 -6.21 9.83 -24.75
C GLU A 335 -6.34 10.74 -23.51
N ASN A 336 -6.20 10.14 -22.33
CA ASN A 336 -6.21 10.86 -21.07
C ASN A 336 -4.79 11.36 -20.74
N PRO A 337 -4.50 12.67 -20.84
CA PRO A 337 -3.17 13.22 -20.58
C PRO A 337 -2.78 13.19 -19.09
N GLU A 338 -3.75 12.94 -18.20
CA GLU A 338 -3.51 12.78 -16.76
C GLU A 338 -3.26 11.32 -16.38
N ALA A 339 -3.44 10.37 -17.31
CA ALA A 339 -3.27 8.94 -17.02
C ALA A 339 -1.81 8.54 -16.90
N TYR A 340 -1.55 7.69 -15.91
CA TYR A 340 -0.29 6.98 -15.81
C TYR A 340 -0.15 5.93 -16.89
N LYS A 341 0.99 5.90 -17.59
CA LYS A 341 1.31 4.85 -18.56
C LYS A 341 1.80 3.58 -17.85
N PRO A 342 1.59 2.38 -18.41
CA PRO A 342 2.05 1.12 -17.81
C PRO A 342 3.55 1.10 -17.50
N ASN A 343 4.37 1.57 -18.43
CA ASN A 343 5.82 1.69 -18.26
C ASN A 343 6.23 2.85 -17.34
N ALA A 344 5.27 3.65 -16.87
CA ALA A 344 5.49 4.81 -16.03
C ALA A 344 5.07 4.63 -14.57
N VAL A 345 4.44 3.52 -14.22
CA VAL A 345 4.09 3.21 -12.83
C VAL A 345 4.50 1.79 -12.51
N ARG A 346 5.41 1.69 -11.55
CA ARG A 346 5.61 0.49 -10.76
C ARG A 346 4.96 0.78 -9.41
N SER A 347 4.22 -0.16 -8.85
CA SER A 347 3.41 0.05 -7.65
C SER A 347 4.28 -0.18 -6.41
N MET A 348 4.48 0.88 -5.63
CA MET A 348 5.62 0.96 -4.68
C MET A 348 5.22 0.86 -3.20
N CYS A 349 3.93 0.92 -2.93
CA CYS A 349 3.28 0.74 -1.62
C CYS A 349 1.77 0.68 -1.90
N CYS A 350 0.96 0.09 -1.00
CA CYS A 350 -0.50 -0.07 -1.00
C CYS A 350 -1.31 0.51 -2.18
N ARG A 351 -1.19 1.81 -2.49
CA ARG A 351 -1.87 2.54 -3.59
C ARG A 351 -1.00 3.60 -4.30
N LEU A 352 0.27 3.77 -3.92
CA LEU A 352 1.06 4.94 -4.33
C LEU A 352 1.30 4.93 -5.84
N GLN A 353 0.81 5.97 -6.52
CA GLN A 353 1.03 6.20 -7.96
C GLN A 353 2.10 7.27 -8.16
N LEU A 354 2.96 7.04 -9.15
CA LEU A 354 4.11 7.89 -9.44
C LEU A 354 3.98 8.54 -10.82
N ASP A 355 4.10 9.86 -10.90
CA ASP A 355 4.18 10.55 -12.19
C ASP A 355 5.65 10.67 -12.63
N LEU A 356 6.08 9.83 -13.59
CA LEU A 356 7.43 9.89 -14.12
C LEU A 356 7.77 11.21 -14.82
N ARG A 357 6.79 12.03 -15.25
CA ARG A 357 7.08 13.33 -15.85
C ARG A 357 7.79 14.25 -14.85
N GLU A 358 7.41 14.15 -13.57
CA GLU A 358 8.02 14.91 -12.48
C GLU A 358 9.42 14.39 -12.10
N LEU A 359 9.66 13.07 -12.25
CA LEU A 359 11.01 12.50 -12.11
C LEU A 359 11.92 12.79 -13.32
N GLN A 360 11.37 12.82 -14.54
CA GLN A 360 12.09 13.15 -15.78
C GLN A 360 12.55 14.62 -15.79
N LYS A 361 11.71 15.56 -15.32
CA LYS A 361 12.07 16.98 -15.14
C LYS A 361 13.29 17.18 -14.23
N ARG A 362 13.59 16.21 -13.37
CA ARG A 362 14.68 16.24 -12.39
C ARG A 362 16.00 15.65 -12.90
N GLY A 363 16.08 15.28 -14.18
CA GLY A 363 17.30 14.82 -14.84
C GLY A 363 17.73 13.40 -14.48
N ASN A 364 16.85 12.62 -13.83
CA ASN A 364 17.12 11.20 -13.62
C ASN A 364 16.82 10.45 -14.93
N GLY A 365 17.75 9.58 -15.35
CA GLY A 365 17.44 8.59 -16.38
C GLY A 365 16.22 7.75 -15.94
N LEU A 366 15.44 7.28 -16.91
CA LEU A 366 14.25 6.43 -16.70
C LEU A 366 14.53 5.20 -15.82
N PHE A 367 15.81 4.82 -15.69
CA PHE A 367 16.26 3.58 -15.10
C PHE A 367 16.50 3.71 -13.58
N GLY A 368 15.77 2.89 -12.80
CA GLY A 368 15.99 2.69 -11.36
C GLY A 368 15.35 3.71 -10.42
N SER A 369 14.90 4.88 -10.90
CA SER A 369 14.25 5.89 -10.05
C SER A 369 12.80 5.54 -9.68
N ALA A 370 12.10 4.80 -10.55
CA ALA A 370 10.74 4.29 -10.30
C ALA A 370 10.69 3.18 -9.25
N GLU A 371 11.81 2.49 -8.98
CA GLU A 371 11.93 1.34 -8.06
C GLU A 371 12.49 1.73 -6.68
N MET A 372 12.73 3.02 -6.43
CA MET A 372 13.26 3.54 -5.17
C MET A 372 12.52 4.82 -4.77
N THR A 373 11.23 4.67 -4.51
CA THR A 373 10.31 5.76 -4.14
C THR A 373 9.36 5.28 -3.05
N GLY A 374 8.60 6.20 -2.49
CA GLY A 374 7.74 5.98 -1.35
C GLY A 374 7.25 7.32 -0.83
N SER A 375 6.90 7.38 0.44
CA SER A 375 6.54 8.64 1.10
C SER A 375 7.35 8.82 2.38
N ILE A 376 7.78 10.05 2.63
CA ILE A 376 8.51 10.40 3.86
C ILE A 376 7.55 10.52 5.06
N GLY A 377 6.27 10.78 4.79
CA GLY A 377 5.25 11.02 5.80
C GLY A 377 3.91 11.38 5.18
N VAL A 378 2.85 11.11 5.94
CA VAL A 378 1.47 11.45 5.59
C VAL A 378 0.89 12.37 6.65
N VAL A 379 0.19 13.41 6.23
CA VAL A 379 -0.65 14.25 7.09
C VAL A 379 -2.06 14.31 6.51
N THR A 380 -3.07 13.94 7.29
CA THR A 380 -4.47 13.93 6.84
C THR A 380 -5.27 15.03 7.51
N LEU A 381 -6.03 15.81 6.73
CA LEU A 381 -6.91 16.86 7.24
C LEU A 381 -8.26 16.29 7.71
N ASN A 382 -8.78 16.82 8.82
CA ASN A 382 -10.11 16.48 9.33
C ASN A 382 -11.18 17.34 8.63
N MET A 383 -11.75 16.84 7.54
CA MET A 383 -12.67 17.62 6.71
C MET A 383 -14.02 17.79 7.39
N ALA A 384 -14.50 16.78 8.13
CA ALA A 384 -15.77 16.86 8.85
C ALA A 384 -15.83 18.04 9.81
N ARG A 385 -14.75 18.26 10.60
CA ARG A 385 -14.60 19.43 11.47
C ARG A 385 -14.66 20.74 10.70
N LEU A 386 -14.00 20.80 9.54
CA LEU A 386 -13.98 22.01 8.72
C LEU A 386 -15.39 22.35 8.20
N GLY A 387 -16.14 21.36 7.73
CA GLY A 387 -17.54 21.54 7.33
C GLY A 387 -18.41 22.08 8.47
N TYR A 388 -18.20 21.59 9.69
CA TYR A 388 -18.93 22.06 10.87
C TYR A 388 -18.59 23.51 11.25
N LYS A 389 -17.29 23.86 11.29
CA LYS A 389 -16.83 25.20 11.70
C LYS A 389 -17.22 26.30 10.71
N TYR A 390 -17.24 25.99 9.41
CA TYR A 390 -17.44 26.95 8.33
C TYR A 390 -18.77 26.74 7.60
N LYS A 391 -19.81 26.34 8.33
CA LYS A 391 -21.14 26.06 7.79
C LYS A 391 -21.65 27.19 6.89
N GLY A 392 -21.86 26.88 5.61
CA GLY A 392 -22.32 27.83 4.58
C GLY A 392 -21.29 28.89 4.13
N ASP A 393 -20.06 28.87 4.63
CA ASP A 393 -18.99 29.80 4.28
C ASP A 393 -17.85 29.09 3.53
N GLU A 394 -18.03 28.93 2.20
CA GLU A 394 -17.04 28.24 1.35
C GLU A 394 -15.70 29.01 1.32
N THR A 395 -15.72 30.34 1.46
CA THR A 395 -14.50 31.16 1.47
C THR A 395 -13.68 30.90 2.72
N GLY A 396 -14.32 30.92 3.90
CA GLY A 396 -13.67 30.61 5.17
C GLY A 396 -13.20 29.16 5.24
N LEU A 397 -13.98 28.22 4.69
CA LEU A 397 -13.60 26.81 4.57
C LEU A 397 -12.29 26.64 3.78
N ILE A 398 -12.21 27.24 2.59
CA ILE A 398 -11.01 27.19 1.74
C ILE A 398 -9.80 27.81 2.46
N ALA A 399 -9.97 28.97 3.09
CA ALA A 399 -8.89 29.63 3.81
C ALA A 399 -8.32 28.78 4.96
N GLU A 400 -9.19 28.06 5.69
CA GLU A 400 -8.72 27.16 6.75
C GLU A 400 -8.08 25.88 6.20
N ILE A 401 -8.57 25.34 5.08
CA ILE A 401 -7.91 24.24 4.37
C ILE A 401 -6.47 24.66 4.01
N GLU A 402 -6.28 25.82 3.40
CA GLU A 402 -4.95 26.34 3.05
C GLU A 402 -4.04 26.49 4.28
N ARG A 403 -4.57 27.05 5.38
CA ARG A 403 -3.81 27.20 6.64
C ARG A 403 -3.35 25.84 7.19
N LEU A 404 -4.22 24.83 7.20
CA LEU A 404 -3.87 23.49 7.65
C LEU A 404 -2.93 22.78 6.69
N MET A 405 -3.06 23.01 5.38
CA MET A 405 -2.13 22.50 4.37
C MET A 405 -0.73 23.12 4.54
N ASP A 406 -0.62 24.41 4.85
CA ASP A 406 0.66 25.08 5.11
C ASP A 406 1.35 24.49 6.34
N MET A 407 0.57 24.18 7.38
CA MET A 407 1.05 23.48 8.57
C MET A 407 1.46 22.04 8.27
N ALA A 408 0.69 21.32 7.45
CA ALA A 408 1.02 19.96 7.01
C ALA A 408 2.32 19.94 6.20
N LYS A 409 2.50 20.89 5.26
CA LYS A 409 3.76 21.10 4.53
C LYS A 409 4.92 21.29 5.51
N SER A 410 4.79 22.22 6.47
CA SER A 410 5.83 22.48 7.46
C SER A 410 6.19 21.23 8.27
N THR A 411 5.19 20.46 8.69
CA THR A 411 5.36 19.19 9.42
C THR A 411 6.14 18.16 8.59
N LEU A 412 5.77 17.99 7.32
CA LEU A 412 6.39 17.01 6.41
C LEU A 412 7.83 17.39 6.06
N GLU A 413 8.11 18.68 5.84
CA GLU A 413 9.47 19.18 5.60
C GLU A 413 10.38 19.00 6.83
N LYS A 414 9.88 19.26 8.05
CA LYS A 414 10.62 18.98 9.29
C LYS A 414 10.91 17.48 9.45
N LYS A 415 9.93 16.62 9.18
CA LYS A 415 10.12 15.15 9.21
C LYS A 415 11.20 14.73 8.21
N ARG A 416 11.18 15.27 6.99
CA ARG A 416 12.20 15.00 5.96
C ARG A 416 13.61 15.38 6.43
N VAL A 417 13.78 16.58 6.98
CA VAL A 417 15.08 17.02 7.51
C VAL A 417 15.56 16.10 8.62
N PHE A 418 14.69 15.79 9.59
CA PHE A 418 15.03 14.91 10.71
C PHE A 418 15.42 13.50 10.26
N VAL A 419 14.60 12.87 9.41
CA VAL A 419 14.85 11.52 8.90
C VAL A 419 16.14 11.50 8.07
N ASN A 420 16.41 12.53 7.26
CA ASN A 420 17.65 12.63 6.52
C ASN A 420 18.88 12.79 7.43
N GLU A 421 18.78 13.54 8.52
CA GLU A 421 19.85 13.62 9.52
C GLU A 421 20.13 12.25 10.15
N MET A 422 19.07 11.52 10.53
CA MET A 422 19.22 10.17 11.10
C MET A 422 19.81 9.18 10.11
N PHE A 423 19.43 9.27 8.84
CA PHE A 423 20.00 8.50 7.74
C PHE A 423 21.52 8.75 7.61
N GLU A 424 21.95 10.01 7.65
CA GLU A 424 23.37 10.38 7.58
C GLU A 424 24.17 9.97 8.81
N ARG A 425 23.51 9.91 9.98
CA ARG A 425 24.07 9.38 11.24
C ARG A 425 24.13 7.85 11.29
N GLY A 426 23.51 7.16 10.33
CA GLY A 426 23.53 5.71 10.23
C GLY A 426 22.45 4.99 11.05
N LEU A 427 21.35 5.66 11.39
CA LEU A 427 20.22 5.03 12.10
C LEU A 427 19.52 3.94 11.27
N TYR A 428 19.55 4.08 9.94
CA TYR A 428 18.92 3.14 8.98
C TYR A 428 20.01 2.47 8.11
N PRO A 429 20.82 1.56 8.67
CA PRO A 429 21.96 0.99 7.96
C PRO A 429 21.58 0.22 6.69
N TYR A 430 20.45 -0.50 6.68
CA TYR A 430 20.02 -1.24 5.49
C TYR A 430 19.39 -0.31 4.45
N THR A 431 18.57 0.65 4.87
CA THR A 431 18.03 1.68 3.99
C THR A 431 19.15 2.44 3.31
N ARG A 432 20.19 2.85 4.04
CA ARG A 432 21.38 3.53 3.46
C ARG A 432 22.12 2.70 2.42
N ARG A 433 22.07 1.37 2.54
CA ARG A 433 22.72 0.46 1.59
C ARG A 433 21.96 0.35 0.26
N TYR A 434 20.63 0.38 0.30
CA TYR A 434 19.76 0.11 -0.86
C TYR A 434 19.04 1.37 -1.38
N LEU A 435 19.07 2.46 -0.64
CA LEU A 435 18.51 3.74 -1.03
C LEU A 435 19.58 4.82 -0.95
N SER A 436 19.83 5.51 -2.06
CA SER A 436 20.84 6.57 -2.14
C SER A 436 20.38 7.90 -1.56
N SER A 437 19.09 8.23 -1.69
CA SER A 437 18.52 9.47 -1.18
C SER A 437 16.99 9.41 -1.07
N PHE A 438 16.41 10.30 -0.27
CA PHE A 438 14.96 10.49 -0.19
C PHE A 438 14.39 11.43 -1.27
N ARG A 439 15.17 11.80 -2.30
CA ARG A 439 14.76 12.77 -3.35
C ARG A 439 13.49 12.36 -4.09
N ASN A 440 13.28 11.05 -4.25
CA ASN A 440 12.13 10.48 -4.94
C ASN A 440 10.97 10.15 -3.98
N HIS A 441 11.07 10.46 -2.68
CA HIS A 441 10.01 10.18 -1.72
C HIS A 441 9.07 11.38 -1.62
N PHE A 442 7.76 11.13 -1.71
CA PHE A 442 6.71 12.13 -1.63
C PHE A 442 6.51 12.65 -0.21
N SER A 443 6.03 13.87 -0.10
CA SER A 443 5.39 14.46 1.07
C SER A 443 3.88 14.39 0.83
N THR A 444 3.16 13.58 1.62
CA THR A 444 1.78 13.22 1.32
C THR A 444 0.79 13.99 2.20
N ILE A 445 -0.17 14.65 1.55
CA ILE A 445 -1.31 15.27 2.23
C ILE A 445 -2.58 14.54 1.81
N GLY A 446 -3.36 14.11 2.80
CA GLY A 446 -4.62 13.41 2.60
C GLY A 446 -5.81 14.14 3.19
N VAL A 447 -7.00 13.64 2.89
CA VAL A 447 -8.27 14.11 3.44
C VAL A 447 -9.05 12.94 4.05
N ASN A 448 -9.89 13.21 5.04
CA ASN A 448 -10.80 12.23 5.63
C ASN A 448 -12.12 12.90 6.06
N GLY A 449 -13.24 12.20 5.89
CA GLY A 449 -14.56 12.69 6.29
C GLY A 449 -15.16 13.72 5.34
N MET A 450 -14.94 13.62 4.03
CA MET A 450 -15.55 14.57 3.07
C MET A 450 -17.08 14.41 3.02
N ASN A 451 -17.62 13.21 3.23
CA ASN A 451 -19.06 13.02 3.35
C ASN A 451 -19.64 13.83 4.51
N GLU A 452 -19.12 13.63 5.71
CA GLU A 452 -19.59 14.34 6.90
C GLU A 452 -19.25 15.85 6.83
N MET A 453 -18.18 16.23 6.10
CA MET A 453 -17.90 17.64 5.81
C MET A 453 -19.06 18.30 5.07
N ILE A 454 -19.58 17.67 4.01
CA ILE A 454 -20.71 18.22 3.24
C ILE A 454 -21.97 18.25 4.12
N GLU A 455 -22.25 17.17 4.86
CA GLU A 455 -23.42 17.12 5.74
C GLU A 455 -23.37 18.21 6.83
N ASN A 456 -22.19 18.47 7.39
CA ASN A 456 -22.03 19.53 8.38
C ASN A 456 -22.09 20.93 7.73
N PHE A 457 -21.44 21.11 6.58
CA PHE A 457 -21.37 22.38 5.86
C PHE A 457 -22.73 22.85 5.33
N THR A 458 -23.55 21.91 4.83
CA THR A 458 -24.84 22.19 4.21
C THR A 458 -26.03 22.05 5.15
N ASP A 459 -25.77 21.72 6.42
CA ASP A 459 -26.78 21.32 7.38
C ASP A 459 -27.59 20.07 7.00
N GLY A 460 -26.94 19.10 6.36
CA GLY A 460 -27.53 17.79 6.05
C GLY A 460 -28.47 17.85 4.85
N LYS A 461 -28.38 18.91 4.04
CA LYS A 461 -29.13 19.02 2.79
C LYS A 461 -28.50 18.18 1.68
N HIS A 462 -27.18 18.05 1.72
CA HIS A 462 -26.39 17.32 0.73
C HIS A 462 -25.39 16.41 1.43
N ASN A 463 -24.93 15.39 0.72
CA ASN A 463 -23.86 14.50 1.11
C ASN A 463 -23.12 13.98 -0.14
N MET A 464 -22.33 12.92 -0.03
CA MET A 464 -21.56 12.41 -1.19
C MET A 464 -22.38 11.65 -2.24
N THR A 465 -23.69 11.49 -2.05
CA THR A 465 -24.57 10.71 -2.95
C THR A 465 -25.34 11.59 -3.94
N ASP A 466 -25.23 12.92 -3.85
CA ASP A 466 -25.88 13.87 -4.74
C ASP A 466 -24.89 14.74 -5.53
N GLN A 467 -25.37 15.33 -6.63
CA GLN A 467 -24.52 16.07 -7.57
C GLN A 467 -23.92 17.33 -6.95
N GLU A 468 -24.65 18.02 -6.08
CA GLU A 468 -24.20 19.22 -5.41
C GLU A 468 -23.05 18.93 -4.43
N GLY A 469 -23.18 17.86 -3.63
CA GLY A 469 -22.11 17.41 -2.75
C GLY A 469 -20.87 16.95 -3.51
N ILE A 470 -21.05 16.15 -4.58
CA ILE A 470 -19.94 15.73 -5.45
C ILE A 470 -19.26 16.95 -6.09
N ALA A 471 -20.02 17.92 -6.57
CA ALA A 471 -19.48 19.13 -7.19
C ALA A 471 -18.67 19.98 -6.20
N LEU A 472 -19.14 20.14 -4.96
CA LEU A 472 -18.37 20.82 -3.90
C LEU A 472 -17.06 20.09 -3.60
N THR A 473 -17.12 18.77 -3.41
CA THR A 473 -15.95 17.93 -3.16
C THR A 473 -14.92 18.04 -4.29
N LEU A 474 -15.35 17.97 -5.56
CA LEU A 474 -14.45 18.13 -6.71
C LEU A 474 -13.74 19.48 -6.71
N ARG A 475 -14.46 20.58 -6.42
CA ARG A 475 -13.85 21.93 -6.32
C ARG A 475 -12.77 21.99 -5.23
N LEU A 476 -13.05 21.44 -4.06
CA LEU A 476 -12.11 21.43 -2.94
C LEU A 476 -10.88 20.56 -3.23
N LEU A 477 -11.06 19.37 -3.83
CA LEU A 477 -9.94 18.51 -4.23
C LEU A 477 -9.07 19.18 -5.30
N ASP A 478 -9.66 19.87 -6.28
CA ASP A 478 -8.89 20.62 -7.28
C ASP A 478 -8.12 21.80 -6.67
N HIS A 479 -8.70 22.48 -5.67
CA HIS A 479 -8.01 23.52 -4.92
C HIS A 479 -6.82 22.95 -4.13
N ILE A 480 -7.00 21.83 -3.41
CA ILE A 480 -5.92 21.12 -2.70
C ILE A 480 -4.81 20.72 -3.68
N ARG A 481 -5.14 20.13 -4.84
CA ARG A 481 -4.15 19.78 -5.88
C ARG A 481 -3.37 21.00 -6.36
N ALA A 482 -4.04 22.13 -6.57
CA ALA A 482 -3.38 23.37 -6.98
C ALA A 482 -2.36 23.82 -5.94
N ARG A 483 -2.73 23.79 -4.65
CA ARG A 483 -1.83 24.17 -3.55
C ARG A 483 -0.61 23.24 -3.43
N LEU A 484 -0.79 21.93 -3.61
CA LEU A 484 0.31 20.96 -3.60
C LEU A 484 1.35 21.23 -4.70
N ARG A 485 0.92 21.69 -5.89
CA ARG A 485 1.85 22.08 -6.97
C ARG A 485 2.74 23.24 -6.53
N THR A 486 2.15 24.26 -5.89
CA THR A 486 2.91 25.38 -5.33
C THR A 486 3.94 24.91 -4.30
N TYR A 487 3.59 24.00 -3.40
CA TYR A 487 4.57 23.45 -2.44
C TYR A 487 5.72 22.70 -3.11
N GLN A 488 5.43 21.94 -4.18
CA GLN A 488 6.45 21.25 -4.94
C GLN A 488 7.42 22.22 -5.63
N GLU A 489 6.91 23.33 -6.17
CA GLU A 489 7.72 24.39 -6.77
C GLU A 489 8.58 25.11 -5.73
N GLU A 490 7.99 25.47 -4.57
CA GLU A 490 8.67 26.20 -3.50
C GLU A 490 9.76 25.39 -2.78
N SER A 491 9.47 24.11 -2.48
CA SER A 491 10.37 23.25 -1.69
C SER A 491 11.34 22.46 -2.55
N GLY A 492 11.02 22.23 -3.82
CA GLY A 492 11.72 21.26 -4.65
C GLY A 492 11.49 19.80 -4.24
N ASN A 493 10.58 19.50 -3.31
CA ASN A 493 10.21 18.13 -2.92
C ASN A 493 8.93 17.69 -3.64
N LEU A 494 8.74 16.37 -3.79
CA LEU A 494 7.55 15.83 -4.43
C LEU A 494 6.37 15.88 -3.47
N TYR A 495 5.20 16.32 -3.95
CA TYR A 495 3.96 16.35 -3.17
C TYR A 495 2.85 15.60 -3.89
N ASN A 496 1.99 14.92 -3.13
CA ASN A 496 0.85 14.20 -3.68
C ASN A 496 -0.38 14.25 -2.77
N LEU A 497 -1.54 14.05 -3.38
CA LEU A 497 -2.84 13.98 -2.71
C LEU A 497 -3.26 12.52 -2.57
N GLU A 498 -3.49 12.06 -1.34
CA GLU A 498 -3.83 10.66 -1.07
C GLU A 498 -5.24 10.50 -0.48
N ALA A 499 -5.95 9.47 -0.94
CA ALA A 499 -7.10 8.93 -0.24
C ALA A 499 -6.62 8.06 0.92
N SER A 500 -6.08 8.71 1.96
CA SER A 500 -5.40 8.04 3.06
C SER A 500 -6.29 6.93 3.66
N PRO A 501 -5.79 5.71 3.90
CA PRO A 501 -6.58 4.62 4.49
C PRO A 501 -7.16 4.95 5.87
N ALA A 502 -6.50 5.86 6.61
CA ALA A 502 -7.00 6.48 7.84
C ALA A 502 -7.61 5.51 8.87
N GLU A 503 -7.08 4.29 8.98
CA GLU A 503 -7.70 3.19 9.75
C GLU A 503 -8.03 3.61 11.19
N GLY A 504 -7.03 4.10 11.93
CA GLY A 504 -7.23 4.68 13.26
C GLY A 504 -7.67 6.15 13.26
N ALA A 505 -7.35 6.91 12.20
CA ALA A 505 -7.62 8.35 12.13
C ALA A 505 -9.13 8.65 11.99
N THR A 506 -9.88 7.82 11.26
CA THR A 506 -11.34 7.90 11.08
C THR A 506 -12.08 7.94 12.43
N TYR A 507 -11.84 6.95 13.29
CA TYR A 507 -12.39 6.92 14.64
C TYR A 507 -11.87 8.04 15.52
N ARG A 508 -10.56 8.31 15.46
CA ARG A 508 -9.91 9.33 16.29
C ARG A 508 -10.50 10.71 16.05
N PHE A 509 -10.67 11.11 14.80
CA PHE A 509 -11.27 12.39 14.46
C PHE A 509 -12.69 12.49 14.98
N ALA A 510 -13.53 11.49 14.70
CA ALA A 510 -14.92 11.48 15.19
C ALA A 510 -14.99 11.57 16.73
N LYS A 511 -14.16 10.78 17.43
CA LYS A 511 -14.08 10.79 18.90
C LYS A 511 -13.64 12.14 19.47
N GLU A 512 -12.59 12.75 18.92
CA GLU A 512 -12.10 14.04 19.43
C GLU A 512 -13.04 15.20 19.08
N ASP A 513 -13.74 15.13 17.94
CA ASP A 513 -14.75 16.10 17.55
C ASP A 513 -15.98 16.05 18.43
N LEU A 514 -16.51 14.85 18.73
CA LEU A 514 -17.72 14.73 19.55
C LEU A 514 -17.53 15.32 20.96
N LYS A 515 -16.32 15.24 21.52
CA LYS A 515 -15.98 15.87 22.81
C LYS A 515 -16.08 17.40 22.78
N ARG A 516 -15.84 18.00 21.61
CA ARG A 516 -15.69 19.46 21.43
C ARG A 516 -16.93 20.09 20.81
N PHE A 517 -17.61 19.35 19.95
CA PHE A 517 -18.71 19.81 19.12
C PHE A 517 -19.89 18.84 19.23
N PRO A 518 -20.72 18.92 20.28
CA PRO A 518 -21.82 17.97 20.50
C PRO A 518 -22.85 17.89 19.37
N GLY A 519 -22.93 18.91 18.50
CA GLY A 519 -23.85 18.98 17.36
C GLY A 519 -23.23 18.57 16.01
N ILE A 520 -21.97 18.10 15.99
CA ILE A 520 -21.33 17.68 14.74
C ILE A 520 -21.96 16.37 14.24
N LYS A 521 -22.26 16.32 12.94
CA LYS A 521 -22.78 15.12 12.26
C LYS A 521 -21.63 14.16 11.98
N GLN A 522 -21.84 12.89 12.29
CA GLN A 522 -20.87 11.80 12.14
C GLN A 522 -21.63 10.53 11.71
N SER A 523 -20.94 9.59 11.07
CA SER A 523 -21.48 8.26 10.79
C SER A 523 -21.29 7.34 12.01
N GLY A 524 -21.95 6.18 12.00
CA GLY A 524 -21.92 5.25 13.12
C GLY A 524 -22.92 5.60 14.22
N ASP A 525 -23.02 4.68 15.18
CA ASP A 525 -23.95 4.76 16.30
C ASP A 525 -23.25 4.57 17.66
N GLY A 526 -23.77 5.24 18.69
CA GLY A 526 -23.27 5.13 20.06
C GLY A 526 -21.74 5.31 20.16
N PRO A 527 -20.99 4.33 20.68
CA PRO A 527 -19.52 4.43 20.78
C PRO A 527 -18.78 4.09 19.48
N ASN A 528 -19.47 3.61 18.45
CA ASN A 528 -18.93 3.13 17.17
C ASN A 528 -18.95 4.20 16.07
N ILE A 529 -18.90 5.47 16.45
CA ILE A 529 -18.82 6.62 15.52
C ILE A 529 -17.58 6.56 14.63
N TYR A 530 -17.65 7.11 13.43
CA TYR A 530 -16.50 7.25 12.53
C TYR A 530 -16.75 8.34 11.49
N TYR A 531 -15.70 8.70 10.75
CA TYR A 531 -15.80 9.48 9.52
C TYR A 531 -15.51 8.61 8.30
N THR A 532 -16.28 8.84 7.25
CA THR A 532 -16.18 8.11 5.99
C THR A 532 -14.79 8.33 5.37
N ASN A 533 -14.20 7.27 4.83
CA ASN A 533 -12.83 7.35 4.36
C ASN A 533 -12.70 8.32 3.17
N SER A 534 -11.71 9.20 3.24
CA SER A 534 -11.41 10.20 2.20
C SER A 534 -12.65 10.89 1.61
N SER A 535 -12.99 10.59 0.36
CA SER A 535 -14.16 11.06 -0.38
C SER A 535 -15.05 9.92 -0.86
N GLN A 536 -15.06 8.79 -0.14
CA GLN A 536 -15.96 7.67 -0.44
C GLN A 536 -17.42 8.02 -0.13
N LEU A 537 -18.34 7.23 -0.67
CA LEU A 537 -19.75 7.30 -0.31
C LEU A 537 -19.97 6.81 1.14
N PRO A 538 -21.07 7.21 1.80
CA PRO A 538 -21.48 6.63 3.06
C PRO A 538 -21.55 5.10 2.95
N ALA A 539 -21.07 4.38 3.97
CA ALA A 539 -21.04 2.91 3.93
C ALA A 539 -22.42 2.27 3.73
N SER A 540 -23.49 2.97 4.15
CA SER A 540 -24.88 2.52 4.10
C SER A 540 -25.62 2.85 2.78
N HIS A 541 -24.93 3.38 1.76
CA HIS A 541 -25.61 4.02 0.64
C HIS A 541 -26.30 3.05 -0.35
N THR A 542 -25.55 2.12 -0.96
CA THR A 542 -26.06 1.30 -2.07
C THR A 542 -25.48 -0.11 -2.07
N ASP A 543 -26.24 -1.07 -2.58
CA ASP A 543 -25.81 -2.44 -2.88
C ASP A 543 -25.43 -2.62 -4.36
N ASP A 544 -25.52 -1.57 -5.18
CA ASP A 544 -25.11 -1.57 -6.58
C ASP A 544 -23.69 -1.02 -6.77
N PRO A 545 -22.72 -1.87 -7.15
CA PRO A 545 -21.35 -1.40 -7.38
C PRO A 545 -21.22 -0.43 -8.56
N PHE A 546 -22.13 -0.47 -9.54
CA PHE A 546 -22.06 0.44 -10.69
C PHE A 546 -22.59 1.84 -10.36
N GLU A 547 -23.58 1.95 -9.47
CA GLU A 547 -23.99 3.23 -8.91
C GLU A 547 -22.83 3.88 -8.14
N GLU A 548 -22.15 3.12 -7.27
CA GLU A 548 -20.94 3.60 -6.57
C GLU A 548 -19.88 4.05 -7.58
N LEU A 549 -19.61 3.26 -8.62
CA LEU A 549 -18.63 3.58 -9.66
C LEU A 549 -18.97 4.88 -10.40
N ASP A 550 -20.22 5.09 -10.77
CA ASP A 550 -20.67 6.29 -11.48
C ASP A 550 -20.46 7.56 -10.63
N LEU A 551 -20.77 7.48 -9.33
CA LEU A 551 -20.60 8.58 -8.39
C LEU A 551 -19.12 8.82 -8.05
N GLN A 552 -18.32 7.77 -7.91
CA GLN A 552 -16.93 7.86 -7.43
C GLN A 552 -15.88 8.06 -8.52
N ASN A 553 -16.14 7.69 -9.78
CA ASN A 553 -15.11 7.65 -10.82
C ASN A 553 -14.33 8.97 -10.97
N LYS A 554 -15.05 10.11 -11.02
CA LYS A 554 -14.40 11.43 -11.15
C LYS A 554 -13.62 11.83 -9.90
N LEU A 555 -14.13 11.51 -8.72
CA LEU A 555 -13.55 11.87 -7.43
C LEU A 555 -12.22 11.14 -7.21
N GLN A 556 -12.23 9.83 -7.42
CA GLN A 556 -11.05 9.02 -7.20
C GLN A 556 -9.91 9.36 -8.16
N CYS A 557 -10.23 9.79 -9.39
CA CYS A 557 -9.25 10.31 -10.35
C CYS A 557 -8.58 11.63 -9.92
N LYS A 558 -9.04 12.30 -8.86
CA LYS A 558 -8.38 13.51 -8.33
C LYS A 558 -7.15 13.19 -7.46
N TYR A 559 -7.06 11.98 -6.92
CA TYR A 559 -5.95 11.58 -6.06
C TYR A 559 -4.71 11.25 -6.90
N THR A 560 -3.59 11.90 -6.61
CA THR A 560 -2.32 11.71 -7.33
C THR A 560 -1.33 10.83 -6.57
N GLY A 561 -1.57 10.61 -5.28
CA GLY A 561 -0.70 9.86 -4.37
C GLY A 561 -1.19 8.48 -4.02
N GLY A 562 -2.40 8.12 -4.45
CA GLY A 562 -2.95 6.79 -4.26
C GLY A 562 -4.42 6.84 -3.86
N THR A 563 -5.20 6.01 -4.55
CA THR A 563 -6.61 5.73 -4.28
C THR A 563 -6.88 4.26 -4.59
N VAL A 564 -7.95 3.72 -4.01
CA VAL A 564 -8.61 2.50 -4.47
C VAL A 564 -10.10 2.59 -4.15
N LEU A 565 -10.90 2.00 -5.01
CA LEU A 565 -12.30 1.72 -4.71
C LEU A 565 -12.47 0.22 -4.38
N HIS A 566 -12.98 -0.06 -3.19
CA HIS A 566 -13.21 -1.42 -2.72
C HIS A 566 -14.61 -1.87 -3.12
N MET A 567 -14.71 -2.94 -3.92
CA MET A 567 -15.98 -3.59 -4.21
C MET A 567 -16.31 -4.53 -3.05
N TYR A 568 -16.90 -3.99 -1.98
CA TYR A 568 -17.28 -4.74 -0.79
C TYR A 568 -18.47 -5.64 -1.07
N MET A 569 -18.21 -6.88 -1.49
CA MET A 569 -19.23 -7.88 -1.79
C MET A 569 -19.73 -8.54 -0.50
N ASN A 570 -21.03 -8.84 -0.44
CA ASN A 570 -21.66 -9.49 0.70
C ASN A 570 -21.14 -10.92 0.96
N GLU A 571 -20.65 -11.58 -0.08
CA GLU A 571 -20.06 -12.91 -0.05
C GLU A 571 -19.18 -13.13 -1.29
N LYS A 572 -18.55 -14.31 -1.41
CA LYS A 572 -17.83 -14.68 -2.64
C LYS A 572 -18.73 -14.63 -3.85
N LEU A 573 -18.16 -14.25 -5.00
CA LEU A 573 -18.84 -14.42 -6.28
C LEU A 573 -18.94 -15.91 -6.64
N GLU A 574 -19.98 -16.26 -7.39
CA GLU A 574 -20.32 -17.65 -7.71
C GLU A 574 -19.24 -18.34 -8.54
N THR A 575 -18.63 -17.63 -9.50
CA THR A 575 -17.61 -18.17 -10.40
C THR A 575 -16.47 -17.19 -10.69
N ALA A 576 -15.31 -17.73 -11.03
CA ALA A 576 -14.18 -16.94 -11.52
C ALA A 576 -14.52 -16.14 -12.79
N ASP A 577 -15.35 -16.69 -13.68
CA ASP A 577 -15.81 -16.00 -14.90
C ASP A 577 -16.70 -14.79 -14.56
N SER A 578 -17.63 -14.91 -13.59
CA SER A 578 -18.44 -13.78 -13.14
C SER A 578 -17.56 -12.64 -12.60
N CYS A 579 -16.59 -12.97 -11.74
CA CYS A 579 -15.61 -12.01 -11.21
C CYS A 579 -14.77 -11.36 -12.32
N ARG A 580 -14.29 -12.15 -13.27
CA ARG A 580 -13.52 -11.69 -14.42
C ARG A 580 -14.30 -10.70 -15.27
N GLN A 581 -15.54 -11.03 -15.62
CA GLN A 581 -16.39 -10.17 -16.43
C GLN A 581 -16.74 -8.88 -15.70
N PHE A 582 -16.96 -8.95 -14.38
CA PHE A 582 -17.18 -7.75 -13.57
C PHE A 582 -15.95 -6.85 -13.58
N VAL A 583 -14.77 -7.35 -13.21
CA VAL A 583 -13.52 -6.59 -13.22
C VAL A 583 -13.23 -6.02 -14.61
N ARG A 584 -13.37 -6.83 -15.68
CA ARG A 584 -13.19 -6.38 -17.06
C ARG A 584 -14.13 -5.23 -17.42
N SER A 585 -15.40 -5.33 -17.04
CA SER A 585 -16.38 -4.27 -17.27
C SER A 585 -15.98 -2.98 -16.57
N VAL A 586 -15.59 -3.05 -15.30
CA VAL A 586 -15.18 -1.88 -14.53
C VAL A 586 -13.94 -1.23 -15.14
N LEU A 587 -12.88 -2.02 -15.38
CA LEU A 587 -11.62 -1.50 -15.87
C LEU A 587 -11.71 -0.96 -17.30
N THR A 588 -12.66 -1.43 -18.11
CA THR A 588 -12.86 -0.92 -19.48
C THR A 588 -13.68 0.37 -19.50
N ASN A 589 -14.70 0.49 -18.64
CA ASN A 589 -15.67 1.59 -18.71
C ASN A 589 -15.31 2.80 -17.83
N TYR A 590 -14.50 2.59 -16.78
CA TYR A 590 -14.16 3.64 -15.81
C TYR A 590 -12.68 4.01 -15.83
N GLN A 591 -12.36 5.22 -15.37
CA GLN A 591 -11.01 5.79 -15.35
C GLN A 591 -10.30 5.58 -14.01
N LEU A 592 -11.04 5.13 -12.98
CA LEU A 592 -10.56 4.80 -11.65
C LEU A 592 -9.22 4.05 -11.70
N PRO A 593 -8.19 4.50 -10.96
CA PRO A 593 -6.86 3.92 -11.10
C PRO A 593 -6.71 2.52 -10.48
N TYR A 594 -7.46 2.23 -9.42
CA TYR A 594 -7.41 0.96 -8.70
C TYR A 594 -8.78 0.52 -8.21
N ILE A 595 -9.01 -0.78 -8.34
CA ILE A 595 -10.13 -1.45 -7.67
C ILE A 595 -9.66 -2.72 -6.95
N THR A 596 -10.50 -3.22 -6.07
CA THR A 596 -10.37 -4.57 -5.49
C THR A 596 -11.74 -5.23 -5.47
N ILE A 597 -11.77 -6.56 -5.55
CA ILE A 597 -12.96 -7.35 -5.19
C ILE A 597 -12.77 -7.78 -3.74
N THR A 598 -13.73 -7.43 -2.87
CA THR A 598 -13.62 -7.62 -1.42
C THR A 598 -14.83 -8.38 -0.89
N PRO A 599 -14.82 -9.72 -0.97
CA PRO A 599 -15.88 -10.53 -0.39
C PRO A 599 -15.77 -10.60 1.14
N VAL A 600 -16.92 -10.60 1.81
CA VAL A 600 -17.03 -11.02 3.21
C VAL A 600 -17.14 -12.55 3.27
N PHE A 601 -16.44 -13.16 4.22
CA PHE A 601 -16.51 -14.59 4.48
C PHE A 601 -16.23 -14.87 5.95
N SER A 602 -16.54 -16.08 6.40
CA SER A 602 -16.26 -16.50 7.77
C SER A 602 -15.33 -17.71 7.78
N VAL A 603 -14.56 -17.88 8.85
CA VAL A 603 -13.65 -19.02 9.02
C VAL A 603 -13.97 -19.72 10.33
N CYS A 604 -14.20 -21.03 10.23
CA CYS A 604 -14.34 -21.94 11.37
C CYS A 604 -13.04 -22.71 11.56
N ASP A 605 -12.56 -22.84 12.80
CA ASP A 605 -11.31 -23.55 13.10
C ASP A 605 -11.34 -25.04 12.69
N GLU A 606 -12.53 -25.65 12.65
CA GLU A 606 -12.72 -27.05 12.26
C GLU A 606 -13.13 -27.21 10.80
N HIS A 607 -14.09 -26.42 10.32
CA HIS A 607 -14.70 -26.57 8.99
C HIS A 607 -14.11 -25.64 7.92
N GLY A 608 -13.23 -24.72 8.30
CA GLY A 608 -12.56 -23.79 7.41
C GLY A 608 -13.48 -22.70 6.85
N TYR A 609 -13.29 -22.37 5.57
CA TYR A 609 -13.97 -21.28 4.89
C TYR A 609 -15.49 -21.46 4.79
N LEU A 610 -16.23 -20.40 5.13
CA LEU A 610 -17.69 -20.30 5.06
C LEU A 610 -18.09 -19.07 4.25
N LYS A 611 -19.15 -19.22 3.45
CA LYS A 611 -19.64 -18.16 2.56
C LYS A 611 -20.37 -17.06 3.35
N GLY A 612 -19.94 -15.82 3.16
CA GLY A 612 -20.56 -14.64 3.77
C GLY A 612 -20.29 -14.51 5.26
N GLU A 613 -20.98 -13.55 5.87
CA GLU A 613 -20.95 -13.33 7.32
C GLU A 613 -21.81 -14.37 8.04
N GLN A 614 -21.18 -15.21 8.86
CA GLN A 614 -21.81 -16.34 9.56
C GLN A 614 -21.27 -16.38 10.99
N PRO A 615 -21.88 -15.67 11.96
CA PRO A 615 -21.36 -15.58 13.33
C PRO A 615 -21.11 -16.93 14.02
N ASN A 616 -21.87 -17.95 13.63
CA ASN A 616 -21.72 -19.33 14.08
C ASN A 616 -21.59 -20.27 12.86
N CYS A 617 -20.76 -21.30 12.98
CA CYS A 617 -20.56 -22.28 11.93
C CYS A 617 -21.86 -23.08 11.70
N PRO A 618 -22.35 -23.24 10.47
CA PRO A 618 -23.56 -24.01 10.20
C PRO A 618 -23.39 -25.52 10.42
N HIS A 619 -22.15 -26.00 10.62
CA HIS A 619 -21.82 -27.42 10.80
C HIS A 619 -21.61 -27.81 12.26
N CYS A 620 -20.83 -27.05 13.04
CA CYS A 620 -20.59 -27.32 14.47
C CYS A 620 -21.20 -26.30 15.44
N ASN A 621 -21.80 -25.21 14.94
CA ASN A 621 -22.37 -24.12 15.74
C ASN A 621 -21.37 -23.33 16.61
N GLU A 622 -20.07 -23.62 16.52
CA GLU A 622 -19.02 -22.84 17.17
C GLU A 622 -18.91 -21.43 16.57
N PRO A 623 -18.50 -20.42 17.35
CA PRO A 623 -18.23 -19.07 16.85
C PRO A 623 -17.22 -19.10 15.70
N THR A 624 -17.45 -18.27 14.69
CA THR A 624 -16.51 -18.11 13.57
C THR A 624 -15.79 -16.77 13.67
N GLN A 625 -14.71 -16.64 12.89
CA GLN A 625 -14.11 -15.35 12.62
C GLN A 625 -14.67 -14.81 11.31
N VAL A 626 -15.29 -13.63 11.34
CA VAL A 626 -15.72 -12.92 10.11
C VAL A 626 -14.53 -12.16 9.55
N TRP A 627 -14.20 -12.37 8.28
CA TRP A 627 -13.08 -11.78 7.58
C TRP A 627 -13.56 -10.85 6.45
N THR A 628 -12.92 -9.69 6.38
CA THR A 628 -13.05 -8.75 5.28
C THR A 628 -11.81 -7.85 5.22
N ARG A 629 -11.78 -6.92 4.25
CA ARG A 629 -10.71 -5.95 4.13
C ARG A 629 -11.03 -4.75 5.03
N VAL A 630 -10.16 -4.44 5.99
CA VAL A 630 -10.42 -3.32 6.93
C VAL A 630 -10.46 -2.01 6.17
N MET A 631 -9.36 -1.72 5.48
CA MET A 631 -9.17 -0.55 4.63
C MET A 631 -8.28 -0.84 3.45
N GLY A 632 -7.54 -1.97 3.44
CA GLY A 632 -6.57 -2.26 2.40
C GLY A 632 -5.83 -3.60 2.53
N TYR A 633 -6.19 -4.43 3.49
CA TYR A 633 -5.67 -5.79 3.69
C TYR A 633 -6.68 -6.58 4.53
N PHE A 634 -6.61 -7.92 4.49
CA PHE A 634 -7.55 -8.79 5.19
C PHE A 634 -7.21 -8.97 6.66
N ARG A 635 -8.23 -8.78 7.51
CA ARG A 635 -8.19 -9.10 8.93
C ARG A 635 -9.58 -9.56 9.41
N PRO A 636 -9.64 -10.30 10.52
CA PRO A 636 -10.93 -10.60 11.13
C PRO A 636 -11.55 -9.30 11.67
N VAL A 637 -12.86 -9.12 11.51
CA VAL A 637 -13.61 -7.95 11.98
C VAL A 637 -13.38 -7.72 13.48
N ASP A 638 -13.15 -8.78 14.25
CA ASP A 638 -12.85 -8.70 15.68
C ASP A 638 -11.59 -7.89 16.01
N SER A 639 -10.59 -7.88 15.11
CA SER A 639 -9.36 -7.10 15.30
C SER A 639 -9.50 -5.63 14.86
N PHE A 640 -10.65 -5.22 14.32
CA PHE A 640 -10.85 -3.84 13.88
C PHE A 640 -10.99 -2.92 15.08
N ASN A 641 -10.60 -1.64 14.92
CA ASN A 641 -10.95 -0.64 15.91
C ASN A 641 -12.48 -0.41 15.96
N ILE A 642 -12.94 0.20 17.04
CA ILE A 642 -14.37 0.39 17.31
C ILE A 642 -15.10 1.21 16.22
N GLY A 643 -14.45 2.19 15.61
CA GLY A 643 -15.04 2.96 14.50
C GLY A 643 -15.16 2.12 13.23
N LYS A 644 -14.14 1.32 12.89
CA LYS A 644 -14.19 0.37 11.76
C LYS A 644 -15.18 -0.76 11.95
N LYS A 645 -15.45 -1.17 13.20
CA LYS A 645 -16.58 -2.05 13.51
C LYS A 645 -17.92 -1.36 13.24
N GLY A 646 -18.04 -0.06 13.54
CA GLY A 646 -19.22 0.74 13.18
C GLY A 646 -19.44 0.80 11.67
N GLU A 647 -18.38 1.14 10.93
CA GLU A 647 -18.40 1.18 9.47
C GLU A 647 -18.78 -0.17 8.85
N HIS A 648 -18.24 -1.29 9.34
CA HIS A 648 -18.61 -2.63 8.88
C HIS A 648 -20.10 -2.93 9.11
N ARG A 649 -20.63 -2.60 10.30
CA ARG A 649 -22.05 -2.84 10.64
C ARG A 649 -23.02 -2.00 9.81
N GLU A 650 -22.67 -0.75 9.51
CA GLU A 650 -23.52 0.11 8.68
C GLU A 650 -23.42 -0.23 7.20
N ARG A 651 -22.41 -1.01 6.79
CA ARG A 651 -22.13 -1.24 5.38
C ARG A 651 -23.23 -2.03 4.69
N VAL A 652 -23.83 -1.40 3.68
CA VAL A 652 -24.60 -2.10 2.66
C VAL A 652 -23.58 -2.71 1.70
N HIS A 653 -23.55 -4.03 1.63
CA HIS A 653 -22.59 -4.75 0.80
C HIS A 653 -23.15 -4.95 -0.60
N PHE A 654 -22.29 -4.86 -1.61
CA PHE A 654 -22.63 -5.12 -2.99
C PHE A 654 -23.04 -6.57 -3.20
N THR A 655 -23.98 -6.78 -4.12
CA THR A 655 -24.47 -8.12 -4.45
C THR A 655 -24.13 -8.51 -5.88
N GLU A 656 -23.91 -9.81 -6.11
CA GLU A 656 -23.73 -10.32 -7.47
C GLU A 656 -25.01 -10.15 -8.32
N GLU A 657 -26.19 -10.10 -7.69
CA GLU A 657 -27.44 -9.82 -8.37
C GLU A 657 -27.47 -8.41 -8.98
N ALA A 658 -27.01 -7.39 -8.23
CA ALA A 658 -26.92 -6.03 -8.72
C ALA A 658 -25.97 -5.94 -9.93
N ILE A 659 -24.82 -6.63 -9.88
CA ILE A 659 -23.88 -6.73 -11.01
C ILE A 659 -24.57 -7.30 -12.27
N ARG A 660 -25.43 -8.32 -12.11
CA ARG A 660 -26.14 -8.96 -13.23
C ARG A 660 -27.24 -8.06 -13.82
N LYS A 661 -27.93 -7.28 -13.00
CA LYS A 661 -28.97 -6.34 -13.46
C LYS A 661 -28.41 -5.33 -14.46
N HIS A 662 -27.19 -4.86 -14.24
CA HIS A 662 -26.55 -3.91 -15.14
C HIS A 662 -26.19 -4.51 -16.53
N LYS A 663 -26.00 -5.83 -16.65
CA LYS A 663 -25.77 -6.47 -17.97
C LYS A 663 -27.02 -6.49 -18.86
N LEU A 664 -28.19 -6.22 -18.31
CA LEU A 664 -29.48 -6.27 -19.00
C LEU A 664 -29.99 -4.88 -19.44
N CYS A 665 -29.27 -3.80 -19.12
CA CYS A 665 -29.59 -2.42 -19.47
C CYS A 665 -28.71 -1.87 -20.59
#